data_AF-A0A136PW62-F1
#
_entry.id   AF-A0A136PW62-F1
#
_cell.length_a   1.000
_cell.length_b   1.000
_cell.length_c   1.000
_cell.angle_alpha   90.00
_cell.angle_beta   90.00
_cell.angle_gamma   90.00
#
_symmetry.space_group_name_H-M   'P 1'
#
loop_
_entity.id
_entity.type
_entity.pdbx_description
1 polymer ?
#
loop_
_entity_poly.entity_id
_entity_poly.type
_entity_poly.pdbx_seq_one_letter_code
_entity_poly.pdbx_strand_id
1 'polypeptide(L)'
;MRSVGPYRCTEALGACLVGSAWWALDRQDRLVTLALLEGAAAQDHRWRTAFRDAAEALARASGGNRYVAADFAAAQPWAAYPSEEGMGAQRLFQTLGMDLGPAPEEPAVAASGPHPTATPTPVDPEPAAPAQPVSGQPVSGQPVSGQPVSGQPVSAYPVSGQPVSAQPVSGNPVSAQPVSGQPVPGHPVSGGPPGWAAQPAAQPAVGSATPPGDPAGADPLGPNARRIQPSAPARRPLGRWVGVAVTVLLLVAVGGGLVVVWGDEATGPPGAGRDTFAAPATGAEGPVAGLRPWTQVTPLSVEEQALAVAGPSLVFIEVTFTGYVRNRDTGALVHTGAVSFVRRCSGFVVNPDGHVLTSSSCVRPADDAARQVALDVVARRLVREEKLTDGQVAGWIGRTLPTTGFTGAEPAAPPTSELYAQLHDARGGVTDEQAVPGVVVEALPTDGGDVALVKLARENLPAVELNTAAEYASGATLLVVGYDTGDTDFRAALHTPRGKLVTVTDVARLGQTSVYRTNGDVGRTSHGGYALDPQGRVVGLLNRDRARPDEANRVVVPAGAATDLLSRAGVSPRLGAADQRYRAGLDAYFAGRYDTAVTELGAAADESPTNLLAAAYRDSAVEGQRAVGTVTSRSPWPVALLAGAAGALLVALVVLLVPAVRRPR
;
A
#
# COMPACT_ATOMS: atom_id res chain seq x y z
N MET A 1 28.48 -11.10 -4.53
CA MET A 1 27.23 -11.00 -5.34
C MET A 1 27.40 -11.80 -6.61
N ARG A 2 26.38 -12.58 -6.99
CA ARG A 2 26.44 -13.58 -8.06
C ARG A 2 25.36 -13.28 -9.11
N SER A 3 25.65 -13.49 -10.39
CA SER A 3 24.65 -13.42 -11.46
C SER A 3 24.36 -14.82 -12.02
N VAL A 4 23.10 -15.05 -12.39
CA VAL A 4 22.59 -16.32 -12.91
C VAL A 4 21.56 -16.01 -13.99
N GLY A 5 21.92 -16.24 -15.27
CA GLY A 5 21.09 -15.79 -16.39
C GLY A 5 20.84 -14.27 -16.32
N PRO A 6 19.59 -13.81 -16.41
CA PRO A 6 19.24 -12.39 -16.25
C PRO A 6 19.07 -11.94 -14.78
N TYR A 7 19.31 -12.81 -13.79
CA TYR A 7 19.06 -12.54 -12.37
C TYR A 7 20.34 -12.22 -11.59
N ARG A 8 20.24 -11.33 -10.60
CA ARG A 8 21.31 -10.90 -9.70
C ARG A 8 20.99 -11.36 -8.27
N CYS A 9 21.67 -12.39 -7.81
CA CYS A 9 21.50 -12.93 -6.46
C CYS A 9 22.01 -11.93 -5.40
N THR A 10 21.15 -11.59 -4.45
CA THR A 10 21.41 -10.64 -3.37
C THR A 10 21.78 -11.34 -2.07
N GLU A 11 21.01 -12.36 -1.69
CA GLU A 11 21.11 -13.08 -0.41
C GLU A 11 20.78 -14.56 -0.63
N ALA A 12 21.41 -15.47 0.12
CA ALA A 12 21.18 -16.90 0.00
C ALA A 12 20.03 -17.35 0.93
N LEU A 13 18.97 -17.90 0.35
CA LEU A 13 17.81 -18.46 1.06
C LEU A 13 18.08 -19.82 1.70
N GLY A 14 19.15 -20.50 1.28
CA GLY A 14 19.61 -21.77 1.82
C GLY A 14 20.32 -22.63 0.78
N ALA A 15 20.98 -23.69 1.22
CA ALA A 15 21.73 -24.60 0.35
C ALA A 15 21.57 -26.08 0.75
N CYS A 16 21.75 -26.97 -0.22
CA CYS A 16 21.77 -28.42 -0.04
C CYS A 16 22.83 -29.07 -0.95
N LEU A 17 23.01 -30.39 -0.84
CA LEU A 17 24.08 -31.13 -1.55
C LEU A 17 24.02 -31.09 -3.09
N VAL A 18 22.92 -30.61 -3.67
CA VAL A 18 22.69 -30.57 -5.14
C VAL A 18 22.48 -29.17 -5.70
N GLY A 19 22.39 -28.14 -4.86
CA GLY A 19 22.01 -26.80 -5.30
C GLY A 19 21.76 -25.81 -4.18
N SER A 20 21.37 -24.59 -4.56
CA SER A 20 21.11 -23.49 -3.64
C SER A 20 19.87 -22.70 -4.06
N ALA A 21 19.23 -22.06 -3.08
CA ALA A 21 18.16 -21.10 -3.28
C ALA A 21 18.68 -19.69 -2.93
N TRP A 22 18.29 -18.69 -3.71
CA TRP A 22 18.69 -17.29 -3.52
C TRP A 22 17.49 -16.36 -3.60
N TRP A 23 17.50 -15.30 -2.80
CA TRP A 23 16.87 -14.05 -3.21
C TRP A 23 17.66 -13.51 -4.39
N ALA A 24 16.97 -13.20 -5.47
CA ALA A 24 17.56 -12.54 -6.62
C ALA A 24 16.64 -11.45 -7.16
N LEU A 25 17.24 -10.46 -7.80
CA LEU A 25 16.56 -9.40 -8.53
C LEU A 25 16.60 -9.74 -10.03
N ASP A 26 15.50 -9.52 -10.75
CA ASP A 26 15.49 -9.60 -12.21
C ASP A 26 15.98 -8.30 -12.88
N ARG A 27 15.90 -8.21 -14.21
CA ARG A 27 16.30 -6.98 -14.94
C ARG A 27 15.30 -5.81 -14.81
N GLN A 28 14.37 -5.91 -13.86
CA GLN A 28 13.39 -4.90 -13.48
C GLN A 28 13.39 -4.71 -11.95
N ASP A 29 14.47 -5.13 -11.26
CA ASP A 29 14.64 -5.15 -9.80
C ASP A 29 13.50 -5.83 -9.01
N ARG A 30 12.73 -6.73 -9.66
CA ARG A 30 11.68 -7.50 -8.99
C ARG A 30 12.29 -8.66 -8.22
N LEU A 31 11.90 -8.78 -6.95
CA LEU A 31 12.37 -9.84 -6.06
C LEU A 31 11.77 -11.20 -6.47
N VAL A 32 12.64 -12.14 -6.82
CA VAL A 32 12.31 -13.54 -7.08
C VAL A 32 13.04 -14.47 -6.11
N THR A 33 12.49 -15.66 -5.89
CA THR A 33 13.24 -16.78 -5.32
C THR A 33 13.80 -17.60 -6.48
N LEU A 34 15.12 -17.77 -6.52
CA LEU A 34 15.84 -18.45 -7.59
C LEU A 34 16.40 -19.78 -7.08
N ALA A 35 15.96 -20.90 -7.67
CA ALA A 35 16.55 -22.21 -7.46
C ALA A 35 17.67 -22.44 -8.49
N LEU A 36 18.83 -22.92 -8.03
CA LEU A 36 20.02 -23.16 -8.85
C LEU A 36 20.58 -24.56 -8.56
N LEU A 37 20.65 -25.43 -9.58
CA LEU A 37 21.29 -26.74 -9.49
C LEU A 37 22.81 -26.58 -9.68
N GLU A 38 23.61 -27.15 -8.77
CA GLU A 38 25.05 -26.88 -8.66
C GLU A 38 25.91 -28.15 -8.52
N GLY A 39 27.24 -27.95 -8.47
CA GLY A 39 28.22 -29.02 -8.23
C GLY A 39 28.14 -30.17 -9.25
N ALA A 40 28.31 -31.40 -8.76
CA ALA A 40 28.19 -32.60 -9.59
C ALA A 40 26.75 -32.82 -10.12
N ALA A 41 25.72 -32.42 -9.37
CA ALA A 41 24.33 -32.56 -9.79
C ALA A 41 24.01 -31.69 -11.02
N ALA A 42 24.65 -30.54 -11.17
CA ALA A 42 24.56 -29.71 -12.38
C ALA A 42 25.14 -30.38 -13.65
N GLN A 43 25.92 -31.45 -13.53
CA GLN A 43 26.49 -32.19 -14.67
C GLN A 43 25.85 -33.57 -14.88
N ASP A 44 25.17 -34.13 -13.87
CA ASP A 44 24.45 -35.40 -14.00
C ASP A 44 23.12 -35.21 -14.76
N HIS A 45 22.96 -35.95 -15.86
CA HIS A 45 21.76 -35.90 -16.70
C HIS A 45 20.47 -36.32 -15.97
N ARG A 46 20.55 -37.21 -14.97
CA ARG A 46 19.41 -37.61 -14.13
C ARG A 46 18.98 -36.46 -13.22
N TRP A 47 19.92 -35.77 -12.57
CA TRP A 47 19.63 -34.60 -11.74
C TRP A 47 19.09 -33.43 -12.57
N ARG A 48 19.65 -33.17 -13.76
CA ARG A 48 19.11 -32.19 -14.72
C ARG A 48 17.65 -32.47 -15.12
N THR A 49 17.31 -33.74 -15.30
CA THR A 49 15.96 -34.17 -15.67
C THR A 49 15.01 -34.06 -14.48
N ALA A 50 15.39 -34.59 -13.32
CA ALA A 50 14.61 -34.50 -12.09
C ALA A 50 14.31 -33.04 -11.68
N PHE A 51 15.30 -32.14 -11.76
CA PHE A 51 15.12 -30.71 -11.45
C PHE A 51 14.09 -30.03 -12.36
N ARG A 52 14.07 -30.39 -13.66
CA ARG A 52 13.05 -29.93 -14.61
C ARG A 52 11.68 -30.52 -14.31
N ASP A 53 11.60 -31.83 -14.12
CA ASP A 53 10.34 -32.53 -13.87
C ASP A 53 9.67 -32.04 -12.57
N ALA A 54 10.47 -31.75 -11.53
CA ALA A 54 10.01 -31.12 -10.28
C ALA A 54 9.52 -29.69 -10.50
N ALA A 55 10.25 -28.86 -11.25
CA ALA A 55 9.84 -27.49 -11.58
C ALA A 55 8.52 -27.46 -12.38
N GLU A 56 8.36 -28.36 -13.34
CA GLU A 56 7.11 -28.51 -14.10
C GLU A 56 5.97 -29.09 -13.27
N ALA A 57 6.23 -30.06 -12.40
CA ALA A 57 5.22 -30.63 -11.50
C ALA A 57 4.67 -29.56 -10.55
N LEU A 58 5.54 -28.72 -9.99
CA LEU A 58 5.15 -27.58 -9.15
C LEU A 58 4.30 -26.56 -9.94
N ALA A 59 4.71 -26.23 -11.18
CA ALA A 59 3.96 -25.31 -12.06
C ALA A 59 2.61 -25.88 -12.59
N ARG A 60 2.43 -27.21 -12.53
CA ARG A 60 1.19 -27.92 -12.91
C ARG A 60 0.28 -28.23 -11.71
N ALA A 61 0.75 -28.11 -10.48
CA ALA A 61 -0.04 -28.42 -9.28
C ALA A 61 -1.08 -27.32 -8.96
N SER A 62 -2.23 -27.74 -8.43
CA SER A 62 -3.31 -26.83 -8.00
C SER A 62 -2.87 -25.99 -6.80
N GLY A 63 -2.49 -24.73 -7.03
CA GLY A 63 -1.90 -23.85 -6.01
C GLY A 63 -0.39 -24.02 -5.81
N GLY A 64 0.29 -24.72 -6.73
CA GLY A 64 1.76 -24.75 -6.78
C GLY A 64 2.35 -23.53 -7.50
N ASN A 65 3.56 -23.13 -7.11
CA ASN A 65 4.24 -21.97 -7.68
C ASN A 65 4.58 -22.18 -9.16
N ARG A 66 4.40 -21.14 -9.98
CA ARG A 66 4.87 -21.14 -11.36
C ARG A 66 6.19 -20.39 -11.47
N TYR A 67 7.16 -20.98 -12.17
CA TYR A 67 8.39 -20.26 -12.48
C TYR A 67 8.08 -19.19 -13.55
N VAL A 68 8.55 -17.97 -13.33
CA VAL A 68 8.43 -16.85 -14.28
C VAL A 68 9.44 -16.97 -15.43
N ALA A 69 10.58 -17.61 -15.17
CA ALA A 69 11.55 -18.05 -16.17
C ALA A 69 12.35 -19.25 -15.63
N ALA A 70 12.88 -20.07 -16.52
CA ALA A 70 13.82 -21.12 -16.19
C ALA A 70 14.74 -21.40 -17.39
N ASP A 71 15.97 -21.82 -17.12
CA ASP A 71 16.86 -22.41 -18.12
C ASP A 71 17.40 -23.74 -17.59
N PHE A 72 16.86 -24.83 -18.14
CA PHE A 72 17.26 -26.20 -17.82
C PHE A 72 18.37 -26.73 -18.75
N ALA A 73 18.85 -25.92 -19.69
CA ALA A 73 19.96 -26.23 -20.61
C ALA A 73 21.28 -25.60 -20.13
N ALA A 74 21.23 -24.46 -19.43
CA ALA A 74 22.37 -23.76 -18.82
C ALA A 74 23.41 -24.68 -18.13
N ALA A 75 24.66 -24.24 -18.08
CA ALA A 75 25.75 -24.96 -17.40
C ALA A 75 25.46 -25.22 -15.91
N GLN A 76 24.72 -24.32 -15.26
CA GLN A 76 24.05 -24.53 -13.98
C GLN A 76 22.55 -24.31 -14.21
N PRO A 77 21.71 -25.36 -14.24
CA PRO A 77 20.27 -25.23 -14.44
C PRO A 77 19.60 -24.37 -13.36
N TRP A 78 18.66 -23.52 -13.75
CA TRP A 78 17.97 -22.64 -12.79
C TRP A 78 16.49 -22.43 -13.12
N ALA A 79 15.71 -22.11 -12.08
CA ALA A 79 14.30 -21.72 -12.18
C ALA A 79 14.00 -20.57 -11.21
N ALA A 80 13.40 -19.50 -11.72
CA ALA A 80 13.06 -18.29 -10.98
C ALA A 80 11.55 -18.23 -10.70
N TYR A 81 11.18 -18.01 -9.45
CA TYR A 81 9.80 -17.99 -8.96
C TYR A 81 9.44 -16.62 -8.37
N PRO A 82 8.22 -16.10 -8.60
CA PRO A 82 7.80 -14.82 -8.06
C PRO A 82 7.69 -14.90 -6.54
N SER A 83 8.30 -13.95 -5.82
CA SER A 83 8.31 -13.92 -4.35
C SER A 83 6.89 -13.79 -3.75
N GLU A 84 5.96 -13.18 -4.48
CA GLU A 84 4.56 -12.98 -4.10
C GLU A 84 3.75 -14.29 -4.00
N GLU A 85 4.11 -15.33 -4.77
CA GLU A 85 3.53 -16.69 -4.62
C GLU A 85 4.20 -17.47 -3.46
N GLY A 86 5.16 -16.85 -2.76
CA GLY A 86 5.95 -17.42 -1.68
C GLY A 86 7.22 -18.13 -2.13
N MET A 87 7.70 -19.04 -1.28
CA MET A 87 9.02 -19.69 -1.36
C MET A 87 9.10 -20.78 -2.46
N GLY A 88 8.92 -20.40 -3.72
CA GLY A 88 8.89 -21.30 -4.87
C GLY A 88 10.21 -22.05 -5.10
N ALA A 89 11.35 -21.39 -4.95
CA ALA A 89 12.66 -22.04 -5.07
C ALA A 89 12.87 -23.15 -4.03
N GLN A 90 12.47 -22.91 -2.78
CA GLN A 90 12.57 -23.90 -1.70
C GLN A 90 11.58 -25.05 -1.92
N ARG A 91 10.35 -24.76 -2.39
CA ARG A 91 9.36 -25.78 -2.76
C ARG A 91 9.83 -26.68 -3.90
N LEU A 92 10.64 -26.18 -4.85
CA LEU A 92 11.29 -27.00 -5.87
C LEU A 92 12.26 -28.01 -5.22
N PHE A 93 13.17 -27.57 -4.35
CA PHE A 93 14.11 -28.49 -3.69
C PHE A 93 13.41 -29.50 -2.77
N GLN A 94 12.36 -29.08 -2.06
CA GLN A 94 11.50 -30.00 -1.30
C GLN A 94 10.80 -31.03 -2.21
N THR A 95 10.40 -30.64 -3.43
CA THR A 95 9.84 -31.56 -4.44
C THR A 95 10.90 -32.57 -4.96
N LEU A 96 12.19 -32.22 -4.89
CA LEU A 96 13.32 -33.13 -5.14
C LEU A 96 13.69 -34.00 -3.93
N GLY A 97 12.98 -33.88 -2.80
CA GLY A 97 13.32 -34.56 -1.55
C GLY A 97 14.55 -33.97 -0.84
N MET A 98 14.89 -32.72 -1.13
CA MET A 98 16.08 -32.03 -0.60
C MET A 98 15.68 -30.85 0.28
N ASP A 99 15.88 -30.97 1.59
CA ASP A 99 15.78 -29.84 2.51
C ASP A 99 16.98 -28.89 2.35
N LEU A 100 16.71 -27.59 2.46
CA LEU A 100 17.72 -26.53 2.39
C LEU A 100 18.13 -26.14 3.81
N GLY A 101 19.42 -26.23 4.11
CA GLY A 101 20.01 -25.69 5.34
C GLY A 101 20.24 -24.17 5.23
N PRO A 102 20.45 -23.48 6.37
CA PRO A 102 20.85 -22.07 6.36
C PRO A 102 22.16 -21.89 5.58
N ALA A 103 22.28 -20.77 4.86
CA ALA A 103 23.41 -20.52 4.00
C ALA A 103 24.69 -20.23 4.80
N PRO A 104 25.88 -20.68 4.34
CA PRO A 104 27.15 -20.29 4.94
C PRO A 104 27.49 -18.84 4.61
N GLU A 105 27.89 -18.06 5.62
CA GLU A 105 28.34 -16.68 5.45
C GLU A 105 29.74 -16.63 4.79
N GLU A 106 29.88 -15.90 3.68
CA GLU A 106 31.20 -15.51 3.17
C GLU A 106 31.73 -14.31 4.00
N PRO A 107 32.95 -14.37 4.56
CA PRO A 107 33.46 -13.32 5.44
C PRO A 107 33.75 -12.03 4.67
N ALA A 108 33.20 -10.91 5.17
CA ALA A 108 33.34 -9.60 4.54
C ALA A 108 34.80 -9.08 4.59
N VAL A 109 35.36 -8.79 3.41
CA VAL A 109 36.69 -8.15 3.30
C VAL A 109 36.60 -6.67 3.65
N ALA A 110 37.24 -6.26 4.74
CA ALA A 110 37.30 -4.87 5.16
C ALA A 110 38.16 -4.03 4.20
N ALA A 111 37.62 -2.90 3.72
CA ALA A 111 38.38 -1.96 2.90
C ALA A 111 39.34 -1.13 3.76
N SER A 112 40.60 -1.02 3.33
CA SER A 112 41.60 -0.11 3.89
C SER A 112 42.42 0.52 2.76
N GLY A 113 42.85 1.78 2.96
CA GLY A 113 43.50 2.59 1.93
C GLY A 113 44.91 2.13 1.55
N PRO A 114 45.45 2.61 0.41
CA PRO A 114 46.67 2.07 -0.18
C PRO A 114 47.96 2.74 0.33
N HIS A 115 49.01 1.94 0.54
CA HIS A 115 50.42 2.33 0.36
C HIS A 115 51.26 1.11 -0.07
N PRO A 116 52.46 1.28 -0.67
CA PRO A 116 52.93 0.36 -1.71
C PRO A 116 54.12 -0.56 -1.33
N THR A 117 54.42 -1.45 -2.28
CA THR A 117 55.73 -2.10 -2.51
C THR A 117 56.12 -3.30 -1.63
N ALA A 118 55.93 -4.51 -2.17
CA ALA A 118 57.02 -5.46 -2.45
C ALA A 118 56.54 -6.64 -3.32
N THR A 119 57.33 -7.02 -4.33
CA THR A 119 57.17 -8.28 -5.08
C THR A 119 58.14 -9.32 -4.51
N PRO A 120 57.76 -10.60 -4.44
CA PRO A 120 58.53 -11.58 -5.22
C PRO A 120 57.70 -12.70 -5.88
N THR A 121 58.09 -13.00 -7.13
CA THR A 121 58.02 -14.25 -7.93
C THR A 121 57.08 -15.43 -7.59
N PRO A 122 56.47 -16.08 -8.62
CA PRO A 122 55.68 -17.31 -8.48
C PRO A 122 56.52 -18.60 -8.51
N VAL A 123 55.90 -19.72 -8.14
CA VAL A 123 56.34 -21.10 -8.44
C VAL A 123 55.11 -21.99 -8.73
N ASP A 124 55.23 -22.86 -9.73
CA ASP A 124 54.18 -23.78 -10.21
C ASP A 124 54.12 -25.12 -9.42
N PRO A 125 53.05 -25.92 -9.55
CA PRO A 125 52.77 -27.08 -8.67
C PRO A 125 53.20 -28.44 -9.24
N GLU A 126 53.29 -29.46 -8.36
CA GLU A 126 53.10 -30.88 -8.73
C GLU A 126 52.40 -31.67 -7.59
N PRO A 127 51.79 -32.85 -7.87
CA PRO A 127 50.70 -33.41 -7.05
C PRO A 127 51.00 -34.76 -6.37
N ALA A 128 50.24 -35.10 -5.31
CA ALA A 128 50.20 -36.47 -4.76
C ALA A 128 48.85 -36.86 -4.10
N ALA A 129 48.21 -37.87 -4.69
CA ALA A 129 47.37 -38.97 -4.15
C ALA A 129 46.44 -38.80 -2.91
N PRO A 130 45.29 -39.52 -2.86
CA PRO A 130 44.24 -39.32 -1.85
C PRO A 130 44.44 -40.09 -0.52
N ALA A 131 43.87 -39.54 0.56
CA ALA A 131 43.66 -40.23 1.83
C ALA A 131 42.17 -40.54 2.08
N GLN A 132 41.88 -41.64 2.79
CA GLN A 132 40.53 -42.14 3.04
C GLN A 132 39.85 -41.47 4.25
N PRO A 133 38.50 -41.40 4.30
CA PRO A 133 37.79 -40.83 5.44
C PRO A 133 37.89 -41.75 6.68
N VAL A 134 38.27 -41.17 7.82
CA VAL A 134 38.34 -41.88 9.11
C VAL A 134 37.14 -41.50 9.98
N SER A 135 36.33 -42.48 10.37
CA SER A 135 35.11 -42.28 11.15
C SER A 135 35.40 -41.94 12.62
N GLY A 136 35.41 -40.65 12.96
CA GLY A 136 35.45 -40.18 14.35
C GLY A 136 34.06 -40.22 15.01
N GLN A 137 33.96 -40.82 16.20
CA GLN A 137 32.74 -40.73 17.03
C GLN A 137 32.62 -39.34 17.69
N PRO A 138 31.41 -38.76 17.79
CA PRO A 138 31.22 -37.48 18.46
C PRO A 138 31.37 -37.64 19.99
N VAL A 139 32.28 -36.86 20.59
CA VAL A 139 32.40 -36.73 22.05
C VAL A 139 31.38 -35.70 22.54
N SER A 140 30.55 -36.08 23.50
CA SER A 140 29.47 -35.25 24.03
C SER A 140 29.98 -34.18 25.00
N GLY A 141 30.29 -32.98 24.50
CA GLY A 141 30.45 -31.78 25.34
C GLY A 141 29.09 -31.25 25.80
N GLN A 142 28.92 -30.95 27.09
CA GLN A 142 27.72 -30.27 27.59
C GLN A 142 27.79 -28.77 27.26
N PRO A 143 26.80 -28.19 26.56
CA PRO A 143 26.74 -26.74 26.37
C PRO A 143 26.30 -26.06 27.68
N VAL A 144 27.11 -25.11 28.17
CA VAL A 144 26.71 -24.23 29.27
C VAL A 144 25.75 -23.17 28.75
N SER A 145 24.50 -23.19 29.22
CA SER A 145 23.44 -22.29 28.76
C SER A 145 23.59 -20.88 29.33
N GLY A 146 24.35 -20.02 28.65
CA GLY A 146 24.23 -18.57 28.81
C GLY A 146 22.87 -18.09 28.30
N GLN A 147 22.06 -17.43 29.13
CA GLN A 147 20.77 -16.90 28.71
C GLN A 147 20.96 -15.63 27.85
N PRO A 148 20.35 -15.53 26.66
CA PRO A 148 20.25 -14.26 25.94
C PRO A 148 19.32 -13.31 26.71
N VAL A 149 19.82 -12.11 27.05
CA VAL A 149 18.99 -11.05 27.64
C VAL A 149 18.17 -10.40 26.52
N SER A 150 16.92 -10.81 26.38
CA SER A 150 15.99 -10.25 25.39
C SER A 150 15.43 -8.91 25.86
N GLY A 151 15.80 -7.82 25.17
CA GLY A 151 15.18 -6.52 25.36
C GLY A 151 13.71 -6.55 24.92
N GLN A 152 12.78 -6.57 25.87
CA GLN A 152 11.35 -6.61 25.55
C GLN A 152 10.84 -5.27 24.99
N PRO A 153 10.05 -5.27 23.90
CA PRO A 153 9.43 -4.05 23.39
C PRO A 153 8.34 -3.56 24.34
N VAL A 154 8.26 -2.24 24.54
CA VAL A 154 7.27 -1.62 25.44
C VAL A 154 5.91 -1.54 24.76
N SER A 155 5.06 -2.54 25.02
CA SER A 155 3.62 -2.46 24.79
C SER A 155 2.97 -1.56 25.85
N ALA A 156 2.14 -0.61 25.41
CA ALA A 156 1.26 0.12 26.30
C ALA A 156 0.06 -0.78 26.63
N TYR A 157 -0.10 -1.17 27.90
CA TYR A 157 -1.22 -1.97 28.36
C TYR A 157 -2.42 -1.07 28.71
N PRO A 158 -3.60 -1.24 28.06
CA PRO A 158 -4.83 -0.66 28.57
C PRO A 158 -5.26 -1.39 29.86
N VAL A 159 -5.55 -0.64 30.92
CA VAL A 159 -5.99 -1.21 32.20
C VAL A 159 -7.50 -1.43 32.17
N SER A 160 -7.92 -2.69 32.21
CA SER A 160 -9.32 -3.05 32.46
C SER A 160 -9.64 -2.94 33.96
N GLY A 161 -10.67 -2.17 34.30
CA GLY A 161 -11.21 -2.14 35.66
C GLY A 161 -11.93 -3.46 35.98
N GLN A 162 -11.52 -4.16 37.03
CA GLN A 162 -12.25 -5.34 37.50
C GLN A 162 -13.55 -4.91 38.22
N PRO A 163 -14.71 -5.49 37.87
CA PRO A 163 -15.91 -5.35 38.70
C PRO A 163 -15.73 -6.11 40.01
N VAL A 164 -16.15 -5.52 41.13
CA VAL A 164 -16.04 -6.14 42.46
C VAL A 164 -17.07 -7.28 42.59
N SER A 165 -16.59 -8.51 42.79
CA SER A 165 -17.43 -9.69 42.91
C SER A 165 -18.20 -9.73 44.25
N ALA A 166 -19.47 -9.38 44.22
CA ALA A 166 -20.42 -9.78 45.27
C ALA A 166 -20.75 -11.28 45.13
N GLN A 167 -20.75 -12.03 46.23
CA GLN A 167 -21.10 -13.45 46.20
C GLN A 167 -22.61 -13.64 45.96
N PRO A 168 -23.03 -14.49 45.00
CA PRO A 168 -24.44 -14.80 44.80
C PRO A 168 -24.96 -15.70 45.93
N VAL A 169 -26.04 -15.28 46.60
CA VAL A 169 -26.75 -16.11 47.59
C VAL A 169 -27.73 -17.02 46.85
N SER A 170 -27.63 -18.33 47.09
CA SER A 170 -28.40 -19.37 46.40
C SER A 170 -29.89 -19.36 46.76
N GLY A 171 -30.73 -18.70 45.95
CA GLY A 171 -32.19 -18.84 45.98
C GLY A 171 -32.67 -19.90 45.00
N ASN A 172 -33.55 -20.81 45.43
CA ASN A 172 -34.16 -21.81 44.53
C ASN A 172 -35.10 -21.13 43.52
N PRO A 173 -35.09 -21.53 42.23
CA PRO A 173 -35.98 -20.96 41.22
C PRO A 173 -37.42 -21.40 41.44
N VAL A 174 -38.34 -20.44 41.49
CA VAL A 174 -39.79 -20.67 41.51
C VAL A 174 -40.37 -20.37 40.13
N SER A 175 -40.94 -21.38 39.48
CA SER A 175 -41.52 -21.24 38.14
C SER A 175 -42.83 -20.45 38.17
N ALA A 176 -42.82 -19.23 37.64
CA ALA A 176 -44.04 -18.45 37.37
C ALA A 176 -44.34 -18.46 35.86
N GLN A 177 -45.61 -18.67 35.49
CA GLN A 177 -46.07 -18.66 34.09
C GLN A 177 -46.24 -17.22 33.58
N PRO A 178 -46.03 -16.96 32.27
CA PRO A 178 -46.25 -15.64 31.69
C PRO A 178 -47.74 -15.29 31.66
N VAL A 179 -48.09 -14.10 32.17
CA VAL A 179 -49.46 -13.56 32.12
C VAL A 179 -49.56 -12.52 31.00
N SER A 180 -50.45 -12.76 30.05
CA SER A 180 -50.70 -11.86 28.91
C SER A 180 -51.57 -10.67 29.34
N GLY A 181 -50.99 -9.47 29.41
CA GLY A 181 -51.74 -8.22 29.60
C GLY A 181 -52.34 -7.72 28.28
N GLN A 182 -53.63 -7.34 28.28
CA GLN A 182 -54.26 -6.65 27.15
C GLN A 182 -53.99 -5.13 27.19
N PRO A 183 -53.85 -4.44 26.05
CA PRO A 183 -53.77 -2.98 26.01
C PRO A 183 -55.11 -2.31 26.37
N VAL A 184 -55.06 -1.22 27.12
CA VAL A 184 -56.21 -0.34 27.41
C VAL A 184 -56.19 0.85 26.44
N PRO A 185 -57.30 1.22 25.78
CA PRO A 185 -57.34 2.37 24.88
C PRO A 185 -57.37 3.70 25.65
N GLY A 186 -56.47 4.63 25.28
CA GLY A 186 -56.50 6.01 25.75
C GLY A 186 -57.32 6.93 24.83
N HIS A 187 -58.16 7.78 25.39
CA HIS A 187 -58.95 8.76 24.63
C HIS A 187 -58.13 10.04 24.34
N PRO A 188 -58.21 10.63 23.13
CA PRO A 188 -57.59 11.91 22.83
C PRO A 188 -58.40 13.08 23.41
N VAL A 189 -57.70 14.13 23.84
CA VAL A 189 -58.30 15.41 24.28
C VAL A 189 -57.78 16.54 23.38
N SER A 190 -58.69 17.39 22.92
CA SER A 190 -58.41 18.44 21.93
C SER A 190 -57.77 19.68 22.53
N GLY A 191 -56.85 20.31 21.80
CA GLY A 191 -56.29 21.64 22.10
C GLY A 191 -55.56 22.21 20.89
N GLY A 192 -56.24 23.06 20.11
CA GLY A 192 -55.69 23.68 18.91
C GLY A 192 -55.07 25.07 19.17
N PRO A 193 -54.09 25.51 18.38
CA PRO A 193 -53.50 26.84 18.50
C PRO A 193 -54.38 27.93 17.82
N PRO A 194 -54.45 29.15 18.37
CA PRO A 194 -54.93 30.33 17.64
C PRO A 194 -53.85 30.84 16.65
N GLY A 195 -54.25 31.54 15.60
CA GLY A 195 -53.33 32.01 14.54
C GLY A 195 -53.63 33.41 14.01
N TRP A 196 -52.95 33.76 12.91
CA TRP A 196 -53.13 34.94 12.08
C TRP A 196 -53.04 34.47 10.61
N ALA A 197 -54.04 34.68 9.75
CA ALA A 197 -54.39 35.92 9.03
C ALA A 197 -53.28 36.36 8.04
N ALA A 198 -53.50 36.51 6.73
CA ALA A 198 -54.75 36.43 5.94
C ALA A 198 -54.55 36.01 4.45
N GLN A 199 -55.66 35.89 3.72
CA GLN A 199 -55.82 35.48 2.30
C GLN A 199 -55.85 36.71 1.33
N PRO A 200 -56.25 36.63 0.01
CA PRO A 200 -56.42 35.53 -0.96
C PRO A 200 -55.84 35.81 -2.39
N ALA A 201 -56.24 34.97 -3.37
CA ALA A 201 -56.46 35.24 -4.82
C ALA A 201 -55.35 34.83 -5.83
N ALA A 202 -55.63 34.21 -6.99
CA ALA A 202 -56.86 33.57 -7.49
C ALA A 202 -56.59 32.54 -8.63
N GLN A 203 -57.56 31.67 -8.94
CA GLN A 203 -57.66 30.86 -10.18
C GLN A 203 -58.79 31.41 -11.07
N PRO A 204 -58.87 31.10 -12.39
CA PRO A 204 -59.41 29.82 -12.93
C PRO A 204 -58.53 29.22 -14.07
N ALA A 205 -58.62 27.96 -14.53
CA ALA A 205 -59.54 26.81 -14.43
C ALA A 205 -60.54 26.58 -15.61
N VAL A 206 -60.27 25.52 -16.40
CA VAL A 206 -61.14 24.71 -17.29
C VAL A 206 -60.42 23.33 -17.39
N GLY A 207 -60.99 22.10 -17.42
CA GLY A 207 -62.33 21.56 -17.67
C GLY A 207 -62.29 20.66 -18.93
N SER A 208 -62.86 19.46 -19.05
CA SER A 208 -63.64 18.52 -18.19
C SER A 208 -63.36 17.06 -18.71
N ALA A 209 -64.04 15.92 -18.43
CA ALA A 209 -65.30 15.55 -17.76
C ALA A 209 -65.27 14.06 -17.26
N THR A 210 -66.42 13.55 -16.81
CA THR A 210 -66.73 12.18 -16.29
C THR A 210 -68.27 11.97 -16.36
N PRO A 211 -68.92 10.92 -15.79
CA PRO A 211 -68.54 9.54 -15.40
C PRO A 211 -69.34 8.56 -16.33
N PRO A 212 -70.12 7.53 -15.90
CA PRO A 212 -70.03 6.53 -14.81
C PRO A 212 -70.12 5.05 -15.29
N GLY A 213 -70.05 4.09 -14.34
CA GLY A 213 -70.41 2.68 -14.54
C GLY A 213 -69.83 1.75 -13.48
N ASP A 214 -70.63 1.33 -12.49
CA ASP A 214 -70.25 0.64 -11.25
C ASP A 214 -71.35 -0.42 -10.91
N PRO A 215 -71.24 -1.34 -9.92
CA PRO A 215 -70.10 -1.76 -9.10
C PRO A 215 -69.94 -3.31 -8.96
N ALA A 216 -68.89 -3.77 -8.26
CA ALA A 216 -68.86 -4.90 -7.29
C ALA A 216 -67.41 -5.40 -7.04
N GLY A 217 -67.09 -5.90 -5.84
CA GLY A 217 -65.73 -6.27 -5.45
C GLY A 217 -65.55 -7.72 -4.94
N ALA A 218 -64.28 -8.15 -4.81
CA ALA A 218 -63.88 -9.42 -4.20
C ALA A 218 -62.49 -9.34 -3.52
N ASP A 219 -62.37 -10.13 -2.45
CA ASP A 219 -61.27 -10.41 -1.50
C ASP A 219 -59.79 -10.33 -1.98
N PRO A 220 -58.87 -9.67 -1.23
CA PRO A 220 -57.44 -9.54 -1.59
C PRO A 220 -56.50 -10.55 -0.87
N LEU A 221 -56.64 -11.86 -1.09
CA LEU A 221 -55.67 -12.88 -0.60
C LEU A 221 -55.33 -13.95 -1.66
N GLY A 222 -54.13 -13.91 -2.24
CA GLY A 222 -53.60 -15.00 -3.08
C GLY A 222 -52.36 -14.62 -3.91
N PRO A 223 -51.26 -15.42 -3.90
CA PRO A 223 -50.03 -15.06 -4.59
C PRO A 223 -49.93 -15.66 -6.01
N ASN A 224 -49.29 -14.95 -6.95
CA ASN A 224 -48.29 -15.48 -7.92
C ASN A 224 -47.91 -14.45 -9.01
N ALA A 225 -46.69 -13.91 -8.99
CA ALA A 225 -46.18 -13.04 -10.07
C ALA A 225 -44.65 -13.08 -10.29
N ARG A 226 -43.99 -14.24 -10.11
CA ARG A 226 -42.66 -14.49 -10.72
C ARG A 226 -42.82 -15.41 -11.93
N ARG A 227 -42.65 -14.88 -13.14
CA ARG A 227 -42.52 -15.68 -14.38
C ARG A 227 -41.66 -14.97 -15.42
N ILE A 228 -40.35 -14.92 -15.18
CA ILE A 228 -39.38 -14.75 -16.28
C ILE A 228 -39.42 -16.04 -17.11
N GLN A 229 -39.52 -15.90 -18.43
CA GLN A 229 -39.86 -17.01 -19.33
C GLN A 229 -38.61 -17.44 -20.14
N PRO A 230 -38.08 -18.67 -19.93
CA PRO A 230 -36.89 -19.12 -20.63
C PRO A 230 -37.12 -19.31 -22.14
N SER A 231 -36.20 -18.81 -22.95
CA SER A 231 -36.22 -18.96 -24.41
C SER A 231 -35.92 -20.42 -24.82
N ALA A 232 -36.72 -20.95 -25.75
CA ALA A 232 -36.56 -22.33 -26.24
C ALA A 232 -35.36 -22.47 -27.22
N PRO A 233 -34.67 -23.63 -27.26
CA PRO A 233 -33.48 -23.81 -28.09
C PRO A 233 -33.81 -24.01 -29.58
N ALA A 234 -33.13 -23.26 -30.45
CA ALA A 234 -33.25 -23.40 -31.90
C ALA A 234 -32.56 -24.68 -32.42
N ARG A 235 -33.21 -25.39 -33.35
CA ARG A 235 -32.70 -26.64 -33.95
C ARG A 235 -31.84 -26.37 -35.18
N ARG A 236 -30.76 -27.14 -35.35
CA ARG A 236 -29.92 -27.14 -36.57
C ARG A 236 -30.57 -27.95 -37.70
N PRO A 237 -30.53 -27.48 -38.95
CA PRO A 237 -30.51 -28.34 -40.14
C PRO A 237 -29.07 -28.62 -40.59
N LEU A 238 -28.74 -29.87 -40.93
CA LEU A 238 -27.50 -30.21 -41.63
C LEU A 238 -27.69 -30.04 -43.15
N GLY A 239 -26.70 -29.49 -43.85
CA GLY A 239 -26.61 -29.52 -45.30
C GLY A 239 -25.84 -28.34 -45.90
N ARG A 240 -24.97 -28.64 -46.90
CA ARG A 240 -24.17 -27.68 -47.71
C ARG A 240 -22.88 -27.10 -47.09
N TRP A 241 -21.94 -27.96 -46.68
CA TRP A 241 -20.52 -27.59 -46.47
C TRP A 241 -19.53 -28.61 -47.08
N VAL A 242 -19.73 -28.92 -48.37
CA VAL A 242 -18.79 -29.76 -49.17
C VAL A 242 -18.02 -28.93 -50.21
N GLY A 243 -18.50 -27.75 -50.59
CA GLY A 243 -17.96 -26.96 -51.72
C GLY A 243 -16.65 -26.19 -51.45
N VAL A 244 -16.29 -25.91 -50.19
CA VAL A 244 -15.17 -24.99 -49.86
C VAL A 244 -13.85 -25.72 -49.56
N ALA A 245 -13.90 -26.98 -49.11
CA ALA A 245 -12.70 -27.77 -48.85
C ALA A 245 -11.87 -28.05 -50.12
N VAL A 246 -12.53 -28.12 -51.29
CA VAL A 246 -11.89 -28.41 -52.59
C VAL A 246 -11.02 -27.23 -53.07
N THR A 247 -11.43 -25.99 -52.81
CA THR A 247 -10.73 -24.79 -53.30
C THR A 247 -9.39 -24.57 -52.59
N VAL A 248 -9.31 -24.89 -51.29
CA VAL A 248 -8.08 -24.74 -50.51
C VAL A 248 -7.02 -25.78 -50.90
N LEU A 249 -7.45 -27.02 -51.19
CA LEU A 249 -6.56 -28.11 -51.62
C LEU A 249 -5.95 -27.90 -53.02
N LEU A 250 -6.60 -27.14 -53.90
CA LEU A 250 -6.11 -26.91 -55.28
C LEU A 250 -5.03 -25.82 -55.39
N LEU A 251 -4.91 -24.90 -54.42
CA LEU A 251 -3.89 -23.85 -54.45
C LEU A 251 -2.52 -24.28 -53.91
N VAL A 252 -2.44 -25.41 -53.21
CA VAL A 252 -1.17 -25.93 -52.64
C VAL A 252 -0.35 -26.72 -53.68
N ALA A 253 -0.95 -27.10 -54.81
CA ALA A 253 -0.39 -28.10 -55.73
C ALA A 253 0.49 -27.56 -56.89
N VAL A 254 0.67 -26.24 -57.03
CA VAL A 254 1.30 -25.63 -58.23
C VAL A 254 2.61 -24.88 -57.93
N GLY A 255 2.95 -24.61 -56.66
CA GLY A 255 4.17 -23.88 -56.26
C GLY A 255 5.47 -24.71 -56.22
N GLY A 256 5.53 -25.82 -56.97
CA GLY A 256 6.50 -26.91 -56.77
C GLY A 256 7.86 -26.76 -57.47
N GLY A 257 8.67 -25.79 -57.05
CA GLY A 257 10.14 -25.87 -57.08
C GLY A 257 10.90 -25.63 -58.40
N LEU A 258 11.92 -24.78 -58.32
CA LEU A 258 13.17 -24.92 -59.09
C LEU A 258 14.31 -24.36 -58.24
N VAL A 259 15.39 -25.13 -58.07
CA VAL A 259 16.52 -24.83 -57.17
C VAL A 259 17.75 -24.43 -57.98
N VAL A 260 18.45 -23.39 -57.52
CA VAL A 260 19.83 -23.07 -57.94
C VAL A 260 20.68 -22.96 -56.67
N VAL A 261 21.93 -23.42 -56.72
CA VAL A 261 22.83 -23.63 -55.57
C VAL A 261 24.07 -22.72 -55.72
N TRP A 262 24.87 -22.61 -54.65
CA TRP A 262 26.09 -21.80 -54.46
C TRP A 262 25.79 -20.30 -54.18
N GLY A 263 26.29 -19.69 -53.11
CA GLY A 263 27.06 -20.18 -51.94
C GLY A 263 27.21 -19.07 -50.89
N ASP A 264 27.66 -19.41 -49.68
CA ASP A 264 27.84 -18.57 -48.46
C ASP A 264 27.99 -17.02 -48.65
N GLU A 265 27.43 -16.14 -47.80
CA GLU A 265 27.50 -16.17 -46.32
C GLU A 265 26.25 -15.64 -45.57
N ALA A 266 26.16 -16.02 -44.29
CA ALA A 266 25.51 -15.32 -43.16
C ALA A 266 24.17 -14.55 -43.35
N THR A 267 23.05 -15.16 -42.94
CA THR A 267 22.08 -14.61 -41.94
C THR A 267 20.95 -15.60 -41.63
N GLY A 268 20.39 -15.55 -40.41
CA GLY A 268 19.24 -16.36 -39.99
C GLY A 268 17.89 -15.64 -40.17
N PRO A 269 16.81 -16.32 -40.59
CA PRO A 269 15.50 -15.70 -40.87
C PRO A 269 14.63 -15.47 -39.60
N PRO A 270 13.59 -14.61 -39.66
CA PRO A 270 12.90 -14.09 -38.47
C PRO A 270 11.72 -14.93 -37.97
N GLY A 271 11.52 -14.92 -36.65
CA GLY A 271 10.28 -15.40 -36.01
C GLY A 271 9.17 -14.34 -36.06
N ALA A 272 7.93 -14.76 -36.38
CA ALA A 272 6.79 -13.86 -36.54
C ALA A 272 5.91 -13.76 -35.28
N GLY A 273 5.43 -12.54 -35.01
CA GLY A 273 4.09 -12.30 -34.44
C GLY A 273 3.83 -12.69 -32.98
N ARG A 274 4.08 -11.75 -32.07
CA ARG A 274 3.15 -11.46 -30.96
C ARG A 274 3.32 -10.00 -30.53
N ASP A 275 2.30 -9.17 -30.78
CA ASP A 275 2.26 -7.78 -30.33
C ASP A 275 2.00 -7.74 -28.81
N THR A 276 3.09 -7.78 -28.04
CA THR A 276 3.07 -7.48 -26.62
C THR A 276 3.28 -5.98 -26.46
N PHE A 277 2.33 -5.27 -25.84
CA PHE A 277 2.58 -3.91 -25.36
C PHE A 277 3.74 -3.96 -24.36
N ALA A 278 4.87 -3.38 -24.71
CA ALA A 278 5.98 -3.25 -23.78
C ALA A 278 5.57 -2.27 -22.67
N ALA A 279 5.64 -2.71 -21.42
CA ALA A 279 5.62 -1.79 -20.29
C ALA A 279 6.82 -0.82 -20.44
N PRO A 280 6.66 0.47 -20.13
CA PRO A 280 7.78 1.41 -20.16
C PRO A 280 8.87 0.94 -19.19
N ALA A 281 10.13 1.11 -19.59
CA ALA A 281 11.25 0.94 -18.66
C ALA A 281 11.20 2.06 -17.61
N THR A 282 11.61 1.77 -16.38
CA THR A 282 11.55 2.71 -15.26
C THR A 282 12.77 3.62 -15.23
N GLY A 283 12.73 4.77 -15.90
CA GLY A 283 13.81 5.77 -15.94
C GLY A 283 13.93 6.59 -14.66
N ALA A 284 14.30 5.96 -13.54
CA ALA A 284 14.59 6.62 -12.27
C ALA A 284 15.73 5.93 -11.50
N GLU A 285 16.96 5.99 -12.04
CA GLU A 285 18.17 5.44 -11.38
C GLU A 285 18.59 6.27 -10.15
N GLY A 286 17.89 6.06 -9.03
CA GLY A 286 18.27 6.63 -7.74
C GLY A 286 17.30 6.25 -6.61
N PRO A 287 17.74 6.25 -5.34
CA PRO A 287 16.85 6.03 -4.21
C PRO A 287 16.00 7.28 -3.95
N VAL A 288 14.90 7.42 -4.72
CA VAL A 288 13.91 8.49 -4.51
C VAL A 288 13.31 8.35 -3.10
N ALA A 289 13.61 9.31 -2.22
CA ALA A 289 13.11 9.31 -0.85
C ALA A 289 11.60 9.61 -0.80
N GLY A 290 10.91 9.00 0.14
CA GLY A 290 9.49 9.19 0.40
C GLY A 290 8.58 8.33 -0.48
N LEU A 291 7.40 8.88 -0.78
CA LEU A 291 6.29 8.14 -1.34
C LEU A 291 6.55 7.71 -2.79
N ARG A 292 6.23 6.45 -3.11
CA ARG A 292 6.31 5.87 -4.45
C ARG A 292 4.95 5.23 -4.79
N PRO A 293 3.97 6.00 -5.31
CA PRO A 293 2.62 5.50 -5.52
C PRO A 293 2.54 4.20 -6.34
N TRP A 294 3.30 4.15 -7.45
CA TRP A 294 3.40 3.01 -8.37
C TRP A 294 3.97 1.71 -7.77
N THR A 295 4.49 1.74 -6.52
CA THR A 295 4.91 0.52 -5.79
C THR A 295 4.01 0.17 -4.61
N GLN A 296 2.93 0.92 -4.38
CA GLN A 296 2.02 0.73 -3.25
C GLN A 296 0.59 0.37 -3.69
N VAL A 297 0.23 0.70 -4.93
CA VAL A 297 -1.06 0.39 -5.57
C VAL A 297 -0.82 0.04 -7.05
N THR A 298 -1.85 -0.43 -7.74
CA THR A 298 -1.78 -0.82 -9.16
C THR A 298 -1.32 0.35 -10.05
N PRO A 299 -0.30 0.18 -10.90
CA PRO A 299 0.13 1.25 -11.82
C PRO A 299 -0.98 1.71 -12.77
N LEU A 300 -1.02 3.02 -13.01
CA LEU A 300 -2.03 3.75 -13.80
C LEU A 300 -3.49 3.60 -13.29
N SER A 301 -3.68 3.32 -12.00
CA SER A 301 -5.01 3.26 -11.37
C SER A 301 -5.42 4.59 -10.71
N VAL A 302 -6.71 4.72 -10.39
CA VAL A 302 -7.25 5.91 -9.68
C VAL A 302 -6.69 6.03 -8.26
N GLU A 303 -6.31 4.92 -7.65
CA GLU A 303 -5.60 4.90 -6.38
C GLU A 303 -4.18 5.44 -6.52
N GLU A 304 -3.48 5.17 -7.63
CA GLU A 304 -2.16 5.76 -7.88
C GLU A 304 -2.27 7.28 -8.05
N GLN A 305 -3.24 7.74 -8.86
CA GLN A 305 -3.50 9.17 -9.05
C GLN A 305 -3.85 9.86 -7.72
N ALA A 306 -4.76 9.29 -6.92
CA ALA A 306 -5.11 9.84 -5.61
C ALA A 306 -3.91 9.91 -4.65
N LEU A 307 -3.07 8.86 -4.62
CA LEU A 307 -1.88 8.78 -3.78
C LEU A 307 -0.79 9.76 -4.23
N ALA A 308 -0.63 9.96 -5.55
CA ALA A 308 0.27 10.95 -6.13
C ALA A 308 -0.20 12.40 -5.87
N VAL A 309 -1.49 12.67 -6.00
CA VAL A 309 -2.10 14.00 -5.81
C VAL A 309 -1.99 14.49 -4.35
N ALA A 310 -2.17 13.61 -3.38
CA ALA A 310 -2.10 13.98 -1.96
C ALA A 310 -0.70 13.83 -1.33
N GLY A 311 0.09 12.86 -1.82
CA GLY A 311 1.35 12.41 -1.24
C GLY A 311 2.35 13.49 -0.82
N PRO A 312 2.62 14.53 -1.65
CA PRO A 312 3.57 15.60 -1.31
C PRO A 312 3.22 16.40 -0.06
N SER A 313 1.95 16.39 0.38
CA SER A 313 1.48 17.11 1.57
C SER A 313 1.72 16.39 2.90
N LEU A 314 2.05 15.09 2.88
CA LEU A 314 2.13 14.26 4.07
C LEU A 314 3.42 14.52 4.87
N VAL A 315 3.26 15.01 6.10
CA VAL A 315 4.36 15.30 7.02
C VAL A 315 4.43 14.27 8.15
N PHE A 316 5.64 13.89 8.54
CA PHE A 316 5.91 13.20 9.79
C PHE A 316 6.09 14.25 10.87
N ILE A 317 5.53 14.05 12.07
CA ILE A 317 5.61 14.99 13.18
C ILE A 317 6.16 14.26 14.40
N GLU A 318 7.24 14.81 14.98
CA GLU A 318 7.77 14.41 16.27
C GLU A 318 7.59 15.56 17.27
N VAL A 319 7.07 15.24 18.46
CA VAL A 319 6.90 16.20 19.57
C VAL A 319 7.56 15.66 20.83
N THR A 320 8.52 16.42 21.36
CA THR A 320 9.18 16.13 22.63
C THR A 320 8.58 16.98 23.73
N PHE A 321 7.99 16.33 24.74
CA PHE A 321 7.48 16.97 25.93
C PHE A 321 8.49 16.82 27.06
N THR A 322 8.84 17.92 27.73
CA THR A 322 9.80 17.94 28.84
C THR A 322 9.22 18.65 30.05
N GLY A 323 9.39 18.08 31.25
CA GLY A 323 8.83 18.63 32.47
C GLY A 323 9.20 17.84 33.71
N TYR A 324 8.46 18.04 34.80
CA TYR A 324 8.67 17.42 36.09
C TYR A 324 7.37 16.88 36.65
N VAL A 325 7.42 15.69 37.26
CA VAL A 325 6.29 15.09 37.99
C VAL A 325 6.33 15.57 39.44
N ARG A 326 5.27 16.26 39.86
CA ARG A 326 5.10 16.82 41.21
C ARG A 326 3.87 16.24 41.88
N ASN A 327 3.88 16.07 43.20
CA ASN A 327 2.63 15.88 43.95
C ASN A 327 1.82 17.20 43.94
N ARG A 328 0.50 17.10 43.72
CA ARG A 328 -0.39 18.26 43.56
C ARG A 328 -0.57 19.05 44.86
N ASP A 329 -0.59 18.38 45.99
CA ASP A 329 -0.95 18.96 47.30
C ASP A 329 0.23 19.68 47.95
N THR A 330 1.46 19.22 47.69
CA THR A 330 2.71 19.71 48.31
C THR A 330 3.66 20.40 47.33
N GLY A 331 3.44 20.29 46.02
CA GLY A 331 4.35 20.77 44.97
C GLY A 331 5.70 20.02 44.88
N ALA A 332 5.94 19.06 45.78
CA ALA A 332 7.18 18.31 45.88
C ALA A 332 7.42 17.41 44.67
N LEU A 333 8.68 17.30 44.24
CA LEU A 333 9.09 16.44 43.13
C LEU A 333 8.95 14.96 43.52
N VAL A 334 8.32 14.16 42.66
CA VAL A 334 8.26 12.69 42.79
C VAL A 334 9.60 12.06 42.40
N HIS A 335 10.33 12.71 41.49
CA HIS A 335 11.71 12.39 41.12
C HIS A 335 12.45 13.69 40.78
N THR A 336 13.73 13.78 41.11
CA THR A 336 14.52 15.02 40.98
C THR A 336 14.91 15.35 39.54
N GLY A 337 15.06 14.34 38.67
CA GLY A 337 15.46 14.53 37.28
C GLY A 337 14.28 14.88 36.38
N ALA A 338 14.47 15.85 35.48
CA ALA A 338 13.50 16.19 34.45
C ALA A 338 13.05 14.94 33.65
N VAL A 339 11.77 14.86 33.35
CA VAL A 339 11.14 13.78 32.58
C VAL A 339 10.86 14.30 31.18
N SER A 340 11.39 13.60 30.18
CA SER A 340 11.08 13.84 28.78
C SER A 340 10.48 12.59 28.13
N PHE A 341 9.52 12.79 27.22
CA PHE A 341 8.97 11.73 26.38
C PHE A 341 8.62 12.27 25.00
N VAL A 342 8.67 11.38 24.01
CA VAL A 342 8.47 11.70 22.59
C VAL A 342 7.16 11.11 22.10
N ARG A 343 6.38 11.87 21.34
CA ARG A 343 5.24 11.39 20.55
C ARG A 343 5.54 11.56 19.06
N ARG A 344 5.09 10.60 18.25
CA ARG A 344 5.24 10.59 16.80
C ARG A 344 3.91 10.31 16.14
N CYS A 345 3.60 11.06 15.10
CA CYS A 345 2.37 10.96 14.32
C CYS A 345 2.64 11.38 12.87
N SER A 346 1.63 11.19 12.04
CA SER A 346 1.54 11.79 10.72
C SER A 346 0.73 13.10 10.80
N GLY A 347 0.85 13.93 9.78
CA GLY A 347 0.02 15.10 9.54
C GLY A 347 0.00 15.42 8.06
N PHE A 348 -0.72 16.47 7.68
CA PHE A 348 -0.75 16.91 6.29
C PHE A 348 -0.98 18.41 6.14
N VAL A 349 -0.31 19.00 5.15
CA VAL A 349 -0.34 20.43 4.83
C VAL A 349 -1.66 20.80 4.14
N VAL A 350 -2.39 21.77 4.69
CA VAL A 350 -3.67 22.25 4.15
C VAL A 350 -3.56 23.59 3.40
N ASN A 351 -2.45 24.31 3.51
CA ASN A 351 -2.12 25.44 2.64
C ASN A 351 -0.59 25.69 2.52
N PRO A 352 -0.13 26.38 1.45
CA PRO A 352 1.29 26.65 1.22
C PRO A 352 1.97 27.47 2.33
N ASP A 353 1.19 28.15 3.17
CA ASP A 353 1.67 28.90 4.33
C ASP A 353 2.15 27.96 5.46
N GLY A 354 2.11 26.64 5.27
CA GLY A 354 2.63 25.65 6.21
C GLY A 354 1.72 25.36 7.39
N HIS A 355 0.40 25.52 7.22
CA HIS A 355 -0.58 25.01 8.17
C HIS A 355 -0.79 23.51 7.94
N VAL A 356 -0.75 22.74 9.03
CA VAL A 356 -0.80 21.28 9.04
C VAL A 356 -1.90 20.80 9.97
N LEU A 357 -2.71 19.85 9.52
CA LEU A 357 -3.63 19.10 10.38
C LEU A 357 -2.99 17.79 10.85
N THR A 358 -3.27 17.41 12.10
CA THR A 358 -2.81 16.16 12.75
C THR A 358 -3.71 15.80 13.94
N SER A 359 -3.34 14.81 14.76
CA SER A 359 -4.07 14.43 15.98
C SER A 359 -3.65 15.26 17.20
N SER A 360 -4.64 15.80 17.93
CA SER A 360 -4.41 16.47 19.22
C SER A 360 -3.70 15.56 20.22
N SER A 361 -4.09 14.27 20.29
CA SER A 361 -3.44 13.31 21.19
C SER A 361 -1.95 13.06 20.90
N CYS A 362 -1.44 13.48 19.74
CA CYS A 362 -0.01 13.54 19.46
C CYS A 362 0.61 14.84 20.00
N VAL A 363 0.11 16.00 19.55
CA VAL A 363 0.79 17.30 19.71
C VAL A 363 0.37 18.10 20.95
N ARG A 364 -0.79 17.79 21.55
CA ARG A 364 -1.32 18.36 22.78
C ARG A 364 -2.14 17.28 23.54
N PRO A 365 -1.50 16.21 24.05
CA PRO A 365 -2.18 15.13 24.75
C PRO A 365 -2.90 15.63 26.01
N ALA A 366 -4.02 14.97 26.36
CA ALA A 366 -4.74 15.24 27.60
C ALA A 366 -3.85 15.05 28.84
N ASP A 367 -4.08 15.84 29.89
CA ASP A 367 -3.23 15.89 31.10
C ASP A 367 -3.04 14.52 31.76
N ASP A 368 -4.09 13.71 31.95
CA ASP A 368 -3.95 12.33 32.46
C ASP A 368 -3.08 11.44 31.57
N ALA A 369 -3.19 11.57 30.23
CA ALA A 369 -2.39 10.79 29.28
C ALA A 369 -0.93 11.26 29.20
N ALA A 370 -0.66 12.54 29.46
CA ALA A 370 0.70 13.07 29.62
C ALA A 370 1.30 12.61 30.95
N ARG A 371 0.55 12.73 32.06
CA ARG A 371 0.95 12.27 33.40
C ARG A 371 1.23 10.78 33.46
N GLN A 372 0.41 9.94 32.83
CA GLN A 372 0.61 8.49 32.81
C GLN A 372 1.93 8.10 32.12
N VAL A 373 2.28 8.73 31.00
CA VAL A 373 3.57 8.51 30.32
C VAL A 373 4.73 9.06 31.14
N ALA A 374 4.58 10.25 31.73
CA ALA A 374 5.61 10.83 32.60
C ALA A 374 5.88 9.96 33.84
N LEU A 375 4.83 9.35 34.42
CA LEU A 375 4.94 8.41 35.54
C LEU A 375 5.56 7.07 35.15
N ASP A 376 5.31 6.54 33.95
CA ASP A 376 6.04 5.36 33.44
C ASP A 376 7.55 5.63 33.32
N VAL A 377 7.94 6.81 32.81
CA VAL A 377 9.36 7.21 32.76
C VAL A 377 9.97 7.34 34.16
N VAL A 378 9.24 7.86 35.15
CA VAL A 378 9.69 7.90 36.55
C VAL A 378 9.76 6.50 37.16
N ALA A 379 8.75 5.65 36.97
CA ALA A 379 8.72 4.30 37.50
C ALA A 379 9.91 3.48 36.98
N ARG A 380 10.22 3.56 35.68
CA ARG A 380 11.41 2.92 35.08
C ARG A 380 12.73 3.47 35.62
N ARG A 381 12.79 4.72 36.10
CA ARG A 381 13.96 5.25 36.83
C ARG A 381 14.02 4.64 38.23
N LEU A 382 12.91 4.61 38.96
CA LEU A 382 12.84 4.01 40.31
C LEU A 382 13.19 2.51 40.30
N VAL A 383 12.85 1.77 39.23
CA VAL A 383 13.30 0.38 39.03
C VAL A 383 14.82 0.28 38.88
N ARG A 384 15.45 1.15 38.06
CA ARG A 384 16.92 1.21 37.93
C ARG A 384 17.64 1.75 39.17
N GLU A 385 16.91 2.38 40.08
CA GLU A 385 17.38 2.84 41.39
C GLU A 385 17.05 1.84 42.52
N GLU A 386 16.56 0.64 42.19
CA GLU A 386 16.15 -0.45 43.11
C GLU A 386 15.05 -0.06 44.12
N LYS A 387 14.36 1.06 43.91
CA LYS A 387 13.27 1.60 44.74
C LYS A 387 11.89 1.01 44.39
N LEU A 388 11.81 0.25 43.31
CA LEU A 388 10.60 -0.34 42.76
C LEU A 388 10.97 -1.61 41.97
N THR A 389 10.08 -2.59 41.86
CA THR A 389 10.25 -3.72 40.93
C THR A 389 9.30 -3.61 39.74
N ASP A 390 9.62 -4.25 38.60
CA ASP A 390 8.76 -4.17 37.40
C ASP A 390 7.31 -4.59 37.67
N GLY A 391 7.10 -5.65 38.47
CA GLY A 391 5.77 -6.09 38.88
C GLY A 391 5.01 -5.08 39.77
N GLN A 392 5.69 -4.10 40.35
CA GLN A 392 5.08 -3.02 41.15
C GLN A 392 4.75 -1.77 40.31
N VAL A 393 5.31 -1.62 39.09
CA VAL A 393 5.18 -0.42 38.25
C VAL A 393 3.72 -0.02 38.03
N ALA A 394 2.88 -0.93 37.52
CA ALA A 394 1.47 -0.62 37.23
C ALA A 394 0.69 -0.21 38.49
N GLY A 395 0.92 -0.91 39.62
CA GLY A 395 0.30 -0.58 40.90
C GLY A 395 0.79 0.72 41.52
N TRP A 396 2.05 1.09 41.29
CA TRP A 396 2.60 2.39 41.70
C TRP A 396 2.00 3.53 40.87
N ILE A 397 2.02 3.42 39.53
CA ILE A 397 1.41 4.42 38.63
C ILE A 397 -0.07 4.64 38.99
N GLY A 398 -0.84 3.56 39.19
CA GLY A 398 -2.26 3.66 39.54
C GLY A 398 -2.55 4.39 40.86
N ARG A 399 -1.65 4.31 41.85
CA ARG A 399 -1.78 5.06 43.12
C ARG A 399 -1.27 6.50 43.04
N THR A 400 -0.30 6.77 42.17
CA THR A 400 0.40 8.06 42.08
C THR A 400 -0.20 9.01 41.02
N LEU A 401 -0.87 8.48 39.98
CA LEU A 401 -1.53 9.27 38.93
C LEU A 401 -2.56 10.31 39.43
N PRO A 402 -3.48 10.03 40.39
CA PRO A 402 -4.46 11.02 40.82
C PRO A 402 -3.84 12.17 41.63
N THR A 403 -2.80 11.89 42.42
CA THR A 403 -2.16 12.84 43.35
C THR A 403 -1.00 13.63 42.73
N THR A 404 -0.78 13.54 41.42
CA THR A 404 0.35 14.18 40.74
C THR A 404 -0.02 15.07 39.56
N GLY A 405 0.84 16.05 39.28
CA GLY A 405 0.82 16.97 38.16
C GLY A 405 2.08 16.77 37.29
N PHE A 406 1.97 16.98 35.98
CA PHE A 406 3.12 17.12 35.09
C PHE A 406 3.28 18.61 34.75
N THR A 407 4.45 19.17 35.06
CA THR A 407 4.68 20.63 35.17
C THR A 407 5.99 21.02 34.47
N GLY A 408 6.21 22.32 34.26
CA GLY A 408 7.50 22.85 33.82
C GLY A 408 8.56 22.83 34.93
N ALA A 409 9.63 23.60 34.75
CA ALA A 409 10.65 23.77 35.78
C ALA A 409 10.05 24.34 37.08
N GLU A 410 9.19 25.36 36.96
CA GLU A 410 8.42 25.92 38.07
C GLU A 410 7.11 25.14 38.29
N PRO A 411 6.61 24.99 39.54
CA PRO A 411 5.38 24.22 39.83
C PRO A 411 4.11 24.73 39.15
N ALA A 412 4.04 26.02 38.81
CA ALA A 412 2.89 26.64 38.14
C ALA A 412 3.04 26.72 36.61
N ALA A 413 4.22 26.41 36.07
CA ALA A 413 4.45 26.42 34.63
C ALA A 413 3.91 25.14 33.97
N PRO A 414 3.39 25.20 32.72
CA PRO A 414 3.15 24.00 31.93
C PRO A 414 4.47 23.31 31.56
N PRO A 415 4.46 21.99 31.25
CA PRO A 415 5.61 21.33 30.64
C PRO A 415 5.95 21.98 29.29
N THR A 416 7.22 21.98 28.91
CA THR A 416 7.65 22.48 27.59
C THR A 416 7.37 21.43 26.50
N SER A 417 7.11 21.91 25.28
CA SER A 417 6.84 21.05 24.11
C SER A 417 7.58 21.61 22.89
N GLU A 418 8.48 20.82 22.32
CA GLU A 418 9.17 21.13 21.07
C GLU A 418 8.59 20.24 19.96
N LEU A 419 8.16 20.85 18.86
CA LEU A 419 7.58 20.16 17.71
C LEU A 419 8.44 20.37 16.47
N TYR A 420 8.75 19.26 15.80
CA TYR A 420 9.47 19.24 14.53
C TYR A 420 8.71 18.36 13.52
N ALA A 421 8.74 18.75 12.26
CA ALA A 421 8.14 18.00 11.16
C ALA A 421 9.14 17.70 10.04
N GLN A 422 9.00 16.54 9.40
CA GLN A 422 9.82 16.09 8.27
C GLN A 422 8.90 15.73 7.09
N LEU A 423 9.46 15.77 5.88
CA LEU A 423 8.78 15.36 4.64
C LEU A 423 9.52 14.15 4.03
N HIS A 424 8.85 13.45 3.12
CA HIS A 424 9.40 12.32 2.35
C HIS A 424 9.66 11.09 3.21
N ASP A 425 10.91 10.81 3.58
CA ASP A 425 11.27 9.79 4.56
C ASP A 425 11.82 10.48 5.82
N ALA A 426 11.37 10.03 6.99
CA ALA A 426 11.65 10.71 8.25
C ALA A 426 12.38 9.80 9.25
N ARG A 427 13.12 10.40 10.18
CA ARG A 427 13.80 9.70 11.28
C ARG A 427 13.47 10.32 12.63
N GLY A 428 13.57 9.49 13.67
CA GLY A 428 13.44 9.93 15.05
C GLY A 428 14.59 10.81 15.52
N GLY A 429 14.30 11.82 16.35
CA GLY A 429 15.31 12.65 17.01
C GLY A 429 16.04 13.66 16.11
N VAL A 430 15.54 13.91 14.89
CA VAL A 430 16.13 14.88 13.96
C VAL A 430 15.59 16.29 14.25
N THR A 431 16.50 17.21 14.55
CA THR A 431 16.23 18.64 14.85
C THR A 431 17.13 19.60 14.07
N ASP A 432 17.85 19.09 13.06
CA ASP A 432 18.70 19.86 12.15
C ASP A 432 17.89 20.47 10.96
N GLU A 433 18.58 20.99 9.94
CA GLU A 433 17.98 21.65 8.77
C GLU A 433 16.99 20.79 7.96
N GLN A 434 17.04 19.45 8.11
CA GLN A 434 16.07 18.53 7.51
C GLN A 434 14.70 18.60 8.21
N ALA A 435 14.69 19.00 9.49
CA ALA A 435 13.49 19.16 10.29
C ALA A 435 12.95 20.61 10.23
N VAL A 436 11.64 20.72 10.10
CA VAL A 436 10.92 22.00 10.14
C VAL A 436 10.34 22.21 11.54
N PRO A 437 10.82 23.16 12.35
CA PRO A 437 10.22 23.45 13.64
C PRO A 437 8.80 24.01 13.45
N GLY A 438 7.92 23.79 14.42
CA GLY A 438 6.54 24.26 14.36
C GLY A 438 5.89 24.48 15.72
N VAL A 439 4.69 25.07 15.70
CA VAL A 439 3.92 25.41 16.91
C VAL A 439 2.46 24.96 16.76
N VAL A 440 1.87 24.47 17.85
CA VAL A 440 0.47 24.04 17.89
C VAL A 440 -0.43 25.27 18.04
N VAL A 441 -1.12 25.66 16.97
CA VAL A 441 -2.03 26.82 16.93
C VAL A 441 -3.28 26.51 17.77
N GLU A 442 -4.04 25.49 17.37
CA GLU A 442 -5.26 25.06 18.06
C GLU A 442 -5.31 23.53 18.11
N ALA A 443 -6.03 22.97 19.09
CA ALA A 443 -6.24 21.54 19.21
C ALA A 443 -7.60 21.27 19.87
N LEU A 444 -8.45 20.49 19.20
CA LEU A 444 -9.71 20.00 19.76
C LEU A 444 -9.44 18.90 20.81
N PRO A 445 -10.26 18.76 21.85
CA PRO A 445 -10.10 17.68 22.81
C PRO A 445 -10.41 16.31 22.18
N THR A 446 -10.03 15.23 22.86
CA THR A 446 -10.08 13.85 22.33
C THR A 446 -11.49 13.33 22.02
N ASP A 447 -12.52 13.95 22.61
CA ASP A 447 -13.95 13.73 22.37
C ASP A 447 -14.54 14.70 21.33
N GLY A 448 -13.90 15.85 21.10
CA GLY A 448 -14.20 16.81 20.04
C GLY A 448 -13.56 16.46 18.70
N GLY A 449 -13.40 15.19 18.38
CA GLY A 449 -12.76 14.72 17.14
C GLY A 449 -11.23 14.63 17.16
N ASP A 450 -10.54 15.10 18.21
CA ASP A 450 -9.09 14.87 18.42
C ASP A 450 -8.20 15.41 17.28
N VAL A 451 -8.62 16.51 16.64
CA VAL A 451 -7.91 17.19 15.53
C VAL A 451 -7.15 18.42 16.04
N ALA A 452 -5.89 18.56 15.63
CA ALA A 452 -5.06 19.73 15.92
C ALA A 452 -4.51 20.40 14.65
N LEU A 453 -4.29 21.71 14.78
CA LEU A 453 -3.70 22.60 13.79
C LEU A 453 -2.30 23.02 14.25
N VAL A 454 -1.31 22.80 13.40
CA VAL A 454 0.10 23.15 13.61
C VAL A 454 0.52 24.15 12.53
N LYS A 455 1.30 25.17 12.88
CA LYS A 455 2.00 26.04 11.93
C LYS A 455 3.47 25.62 11.90
N LEU A 456 3.95 25.23 10.72
CA LEU A 456 5.37 24.97 10.48
C LEU A 456 6.11 26.27 10.10
N ALA A 457 7.39 26.36 10.44
CA ALA A 457 8.27 27.48 10.11
C ALA A 457 8.86 27.38 8.68
N ARG A 458 8.07 26.94 7.71
CA ARG A 458 8.41 26.86 6.28
C ARG A 458 7.18 27.22 5.45
N GLU A 459 7.40 27.92 4.35
CA GLU A 459 6.40 28.33 3.36
C GLU A 459 6.62 27.60 2.03
N ASN A 460 5.68 27.73 1.09
CA ASN A 460 5.64 27.00 -0.18
C ASN A 460 5.68 25.46 0.01
N LEU A 461 5.08 24.97 1.09
CA LEU A 461 4.89 23.54 1.33
C LEU A 461 3.74 22.99 0.45
N PRO A 462 3.86 21.80 -0.16
CA PRO A 462 2.81 21.26 -1.04
C PRO A 462 1.52 21.00 -0.26
N ALA A 463 0.38 21.53 -0.72
CA ALA A 463 -0.88 21.46 0.01
C ALA A 463 -1.89 20.47 -0.59
N VAL A 464 -2.74 19.87 0.25
CA VAL A 464 -3.84 19.00 -0.18
C VAL A 464 -5.21 19.63 0.07
N GLU A 465 -6.12 19.39 -0.87
CA GLU A 465 -7.52 19.82 -0.82
C GLU A 465 -8.33 19.00 0.20
N LEU A 466 -9.18 19.68 0.97
CA LEU A 466 -10.14 19.04 1.88
C LEU A 466 -11.50 18.86 1.22
N ASN A 467 -12.09 17.67 1.35
CA ASN A 467 -13.47 17.38 1.00
C ASN A 467 -14.29 17.26 2.29
N THR A 468 -14.63 18.40 2.89
CA THR A 468 -15.27 18.50 4.22
C THR A 468 -16.73 18.04 4.28
N ALA A 469 -17.39 17.93 3.12
CA ALA A 469 -18.80 17.55 2.98
C ALA A 469 -19.01 16.07 2.60
N ALA A 470 -17.94 15.27 2.56
CA ALA A 470 -18.03 13.84 2.23
C ALA A 470 -18.56 13.02 3.42
N GLU A 471 -19.63 12.25 3.19
CA GLU A 471 -20.14 11.27 4.13
C GLU A 471 -20.02 9.84 3.58
N TYR A 472 -19.61 8.90 4.44
CA TYR A 472 -19.41 7.50 4.07
C TYR A 472 -20.25 6.53 4.93
N ALA A 473 -20.80 5.51 4.26
CA ALA A 473 -21.50 4.41 4.90
C ALA A 473 -20.57 3.19 5.11
N SER A 474 -21.01 2.25 5.94
CA SER A 474 -20.37 0.92 6.01
C SER A 474 -20.37 0.24 4.64
N GLY A 475 -19.28 -0.45 4.31
CA GLY A 475 -19.00 -1.03 2.99
C GLY A 475 -18.23 -0.10 2.03
N ALA A 476 -18.08 1.19 2.34
CA ALA A 476 -17.29 2.10 1.50
C ALA A 476 -15.79 1.79 1.57
N THR A 477 -15.09 1.85 0.44
CA THR A 477 -13.62 1.76 0.36
C THR A 477 -13.00 3.15 0.43
N LEU A 478 -11.93 3.28 1.23
CA LEU A 478 -11.12 4.49 1.35
C LEU A 478 -9.64 4.12 1.17
N LEU A 479 -8.84 5.04 0.62
CA LEU A 479 -7.38 4.94 0.61
C LEU A 479 -6.83 5.73 1.80
N VAL A 480 -6.26 5.03 2.78
CA VAL A 480 -5.68 5.64 3.98
C VAL A 480 -4.16 5.73 3.87
N VAL A 481 -3.58 6.85 4.29
CA VAL A 481 -2.17 7.17 4.10
C VAL A 481 -1.58 7.77 5.37
N GLY A 482 -0.39 7.31 5.76
CA GLY A 482 0.39 7.87 6.85
C GLY A 482 1.80 7.29 6.90
N TYR A 483 2.63 7.80 7.80
CA TYR A 483 3.94 7.23 8.06
C TYR A 483 3.85 5.94 8.88
N ASP A 484 4.65 4.95 8.52
CA ASP A 484 4.87 3.73 9.29
C ASP A 484 6.36 3.32 9.25
N THR A 485 6.77 2.45 10.17
CA THR A 485 8.12 1.88 10.20
C THR A 485 8.07 0.38 10.48
N GLY A 486 8.92 -0.38 9.76
CA GLY A 486 9.18 -1.78 10.07
C GLY A 486 10.23 -1.98 11.17
N ASP A 487 10.90 -0.90 11.60
CA ASP A 487 12.05 -0.99 12.49
C ASP A 487 11.65 -1.22 13.95
N THR A 488 12.37 -2.13 14.61
CA THR A 488 12.15 -2.46 16.02
C THR A 488 12.89 -1.52 16.98
N ASP A 489 13.98 -0.87 16.55
CA ASP A 489 14.60 0.22 17.31
C ASP A 489 13.91 1.56 17.02
N PHE A 490 13.05 1.96 17.95
CA PHE A 490 12.37 3.25 17.92
C PHE A 490 13.31 4.47 17.90
N ARG A 491 14.59 4.36 18.25
CA ARG A 491 15.52 5.50 18.20
C ARG A 491 16.01 5.79 16.77
N ALA A 492 16.53 4.78 16.08
CA ALA A 492 17.04 4.93 14.72
C ALA A 492 15.98 4.78 13.61
N ALA A 493 14.76 4.33 13.96
CA ALA A 493 13.68 4.00 13.02
C ALA A 493 13.50 4.97 11.84
N LEU A 494 13.52 4.41 10.63
CA LEU A 494 13.12 5.08 9.41
C LEU A 494 11.60 4.97 9.26
N HIS A 495 10.92 6.11 9.28
CA HIS A 495 9.50 6.23 9.03
C HIS A 495 9.30 6.58 7.56
N THR A 496 8.58 5.71 6.84
CA THR A 496 8.29 5.86 5.40
C THR A 496 6.79 6.09 5.18
N PRO A 497 6.38 6.83 4.14
CA PRO A 497 4.98 7.13 3.88
C PRO A 497 4.32 5.96 3.13
N ARG A 498 3.19 5.47 3.67
CA ARG A 498 2.52 4.25 3.21
C ARG A 498 1.03 4.47 3.02
N GLY A 499 0.53 4.17 1.82
CA GLY A 499 -0.88 4.05 1.49
C GLY A 499 -1.40 2.63 1.66
N LYS A 500 -2.69 2.48 1.98
CA LYS A 500 -3.39 1.20 2.10
C LYS A 500 -4.88 1.36 1.78
N LEU A 501 -5.44 0.46 0.99
CA LEU A 501 -6.90 0.37 0.81
C LEU A 501 -7.54 -0.29 2.03
N VAL A 502 -8.61 0.33 2.54
CA VAL A 502 -9.39 -0.16 3.68
C VAL A 502 -10.88 0.02 3.43
N THR A 503 -11.69 -0.77 4.12
CA THR A 503 -13.16 -0.71 4.03
C THR A 503 -13.73 -0.20 5.35
N VAL A 504 -14.67 0.75 5.28
CA VAL A 504 -15.47 1.18 6.43
C VAL A 504 -16.34 0.02 6.89
N THR A 505 -16.16 -0.40 8.15
CA THR A 505 -16.91 -1.52 8.77
C THR A 505 -18.13 -1.02 9.55
N ASP A 506 -18.02 0.14 10.18
CA ASP A 506 -18.99 0.68 11.14
C ASP A 506 -18.94 2.22 11.13
N VAL A 507 -20.04 2.88 11.47
CA VAL A 507 -20.14 4.33 11.62
C VAL A 507 -20.52 4.64 13.06
N ALA A 508 -19.51 5.01 13.85
CA ALA A 508 -19.61 5.25 15.27
C ALA A 508 -19.75 6.75 15.59
N ARG A 509 -19.86 7.08 16.88
CA ARG A 509 -19.70 8.46 17.38
C ARG A 509 -18.55 8.57 18.37
N LEU A 510 -17.78 9.65 18.24
CA LEU A 510 -16.78 10.12 19.17
C LEU A 510 -17.26 11.50 19.66
N GLY A 511 -17.78 11.55 20.89
CA GLY A 511 -18.50 12.73 21.38
C GLY A 511 -19.70 13.07 20.51
N GLN A 512 -19.70 14.26 19.90
CA GLN A 512 -20.71 14.69 18.93
C GLN A 512 -20.34 14.36 17.46
N THR A 513 -19.10 13.97 17.20
CA THR A 513 -18.58 13.72 15.84
C THR A 513 -18.88 12.28 15.40
N SER A 514 -19.54 12.11 14.25
CA SER A 514 -19.62 10.80 13.58
C SER A 514 -18.23 10.40 13.06
N VAL A 515 -17.83 9.15 13.23
CA VAL A 515 -16.50 8.66 12.81
C VAL A 515 -16.60 7.28 12.14
N TYR A 516 -15.76 7.03 11.15
CA TYR A 516 -15.78 5.77 10.38
C TYR A 516 -14.76 4.79 10.94
N ARG A 517 -15.16 3.58 11.31
CA ARG A 517 -14.21 2.50 11.66
C ARG A 517 -13.79 1.72 10.43
N THR A 518 -12.52 1.37 10.31
CA THR A 518 -11.98 0.62 9.16
C THR A 518 -11.62 -0.82 9.52
N ASN A 519 -11.58 -1.70 8.52
CA ASN A 519 -11.16 -3.10 8.67
C ASN A 519 -9.65 -3.27 8.95
N GLY A 520 -8.84 -2.23 8.75
CA GLY A 520 -7.40 -2.24 8.99
C GLY A 520 -6.81 -0.83 9.02
N ASP A 521 -5.55 -0.76 9.44
CA ASP A 521 -4.74 0.44 9.58
C ASP A 521 -3.43 0.36 8.79
N VAL A 522 -2.79 1.50 8.56
CA VAL A 522 -1.48 1.59 7.89
C VAL A 522 -0.37 1.08 8.82
N GLY A 523 -0.30 1.63 10.04
CA GLY A 523 0.66 1.24 11.08
C GLY A 523 0.74 2.28 12.20
N ARG A 524 1.64 2.13 13.19
CA ARG A 524 1.50 2.81 14.51
C ARG A 524 1.64 4.34 14.44
N THR A 525 2.51 4.86 13.58
CA THR A 525 2.70 6.31 13.39
C THR A 525 1.72 6.97 12.42
N SER A 526 0.77 6.22 11.85
CA SER A 526 -0.16 6.75 10.84
C SER A 526 -1.28 7.65 11.39
N HIS A 527 -1.53 7.65 12.70
CA HIS A 527 -2.50 8.58 13.32
C HIS A 527 -2.11 10.05 13.06
N GLY A 528 -3.11 10.89 12.81
CA GLY A 528 -2.96 12.25 12.28
C GLY A 528 -2.75 12.33 10.76
N GLY A 529 -2.49 11.20 10.09
CA GLY A 529 -2.50 11.09 8.61
C GLY A 529 -3.93 11.18 8.06
N TYR A 530 -4.14 10.83 6.79
CA TYR A 530 -5.43 11.07 6.11
C TYR A 530 -6.06 9.85 5.43
N ALA A 531 -7.36 9.94 5.19
CA ALA A 531 -8.13 9.13 4.26
C ALA A 531 -8.47 9.97 3.01
N LEU A 532 -8.40 9.35 1.83
CA LEU A 532 -8.64 9.98 0.53
C LEU A 532 -9.92 9.47 -0.16
N ASP A 533 -10.53 10.35 -0.94
CA ASP A 533 -11.40 9.95 -2.05
C ASP A 533 -10.59 9.60 -3.33
N PRO A 534 -11.21 9.01 -4.37
CA PRO A 534 -10.53 8.69 -5.63
C PRO A 534 -10.09 9.90 -6.46
N GLN A 535 -10.24 11.14 -5.95
CA GLN A 535 -9.72 12.37 -6.55
C GLN A 535 -8.47 12.88 -5.80
N GLY A 536 -8.00 12.17 -4.78
CA GLY A 536 -6.84 12.60 -3.97
C GLY A 536 -7.15 13.77 -3.04
N ARG A 537 -8.41 13.91 -2.61
CA ARG A 537 -8.82 14.91 -1.62
C ARG A 537 -8.99 14.26 -0.25
N VAL A 538 -8.61 14.96 0.81
CA VAL A 538 -8.72 14.46 2.17
C VAL A 538 -10.17 14.51 2.64
N VAL A 539 -10.73 13.33 2.95
CA VAL A 539 -12.09 13.18 3.49
C VAL A 539 -12.09 12.96 5.00
N GLY A 540 -10.94 12.69 5.61
CA GLY A 540 -10.82 12.58 7.07
C GLY A 540 -9.41 12.27 7.56
N LEU A 541 -9.23 12.32 8.88
CA LEU A 541 -7.97 12.12 9.58
C LEU A 541 -7.93 10.75 10.26
N LEU A 542 -6.78 10.08 10.23
CA LEU A 542 -6.59 8.77 10.86
C LEU A 542 -6.42 8.90 12.37
N ASN A 543 -7.09 8.05 13.15
CA ASN A 543 -7.00 8.03 14.60
C ASN A 543 -7.18 6.60 15.17
N ARG A 544 -6.89 6.45 16.46
CA ARG A 544 -6.93 5.19 17.23
C ARG A 544 -8.36 4.79 17.58
N ASP A 545 -8.72 3.51 17.38
CA ASP A 545 -9.97 2.96 17.92
C ASP A 545 -9.80 2.69 19.43
N ARG A 546 -9.86 3.74 20.25
CA ARG A 546 -9.75 3.67 21.73
C ARG A 546 -10.84 2.81 22.40
N ALA A 547 -11.84 2.35 21.64
CA ALA A 547 -12.80 1.36 22.11
C ALA A 547 -12.25 -0.09 22.05
N ARG A 548 -11.06 -0.32 21.49
CA ARG A 548 -10.42 -1.63 21.39
C ARG A 548 -9.08 -1.68 22.14
N PRO A 549 -8.71 -2.83 22.74
CA PRO A 549 -7.45 -2.98 23.46
C PRO A 549 -6.18 -2.87 22.61
N ASP A 550 -6.27 -2.95 21.28
CA ASP A 550 -5.10 -2.79 20.39
C ASP A 550 -4.81 -1.33 20.02
N GLU A 551 -5.70 -0.37 20.33
CA GLU A 551 -5.59 1.06 19.99
C GLU A 551 -5.17 1.36 18.53
N ALA A 552 -5.44 0.42 17.62
CA ALA A 552 -4.98 0.49 16.24
C ALA A 552 -5.58 1.68 15.49
N ASN A 553 -4.89 2.17 14.45
CA ASN A 553 -5.22 3.42 13.76
C ASN A 553 -6.38 3.24 12.74
N ARG A 554 -7.48 2.65 13.21
CA ARG A 554 -8.64 2.18 12.43
C ARG A 554 -9.89 3.05 12.59
N VAL A 555 -9.72 4.32 12.95
CA VAL A 555 -10.78 5.33 12.94
C VAL A 555 -10.43 6.42 11.94
N VAL A 556 -11.40 6.86 11.15
CA VAL A 556 -11.32 8.06 10.31
C VAL A 556 -12.28 9.09 10.88
N VAL A 557 -11.74 10.23 11.31
CA VAL A 557 -12.52 11.41 11.74
C VAL A 557 -12.78 12.28 10.50
N PRO A 558 -14.04 12.57 10.12
CA PRO A 558 -14.33 13.31 8.88
C PRO A 558 -13.64 14.67 8.81
N ALA A 559 -13.21 15.08 7.62
CA ALA A 559 -12.53 16.36 7.40
C ALA A 559 -13.39 17.56 7.83
N GLY A 560 -14.72 17.42 7.78
CA GLY A 560 -15.67 18.40 8.33
C GLY A 560 -15.44 18.75 9.81
N ALA A 561 -14.89 17.84 10.62
CA ALA A 561 -14.56 18.11 12.03
C ALA A 561 -13.44 19.15 12.22
N ALA A 562 -12.60 19.37 11.21
CA ALA A 562 -11.57 20.40 11.24
C ALA A 562 -12.11 21.81 10.94
N THR A 563 -13.30 21.94 10.33
CA THR A 563 -13.83 23.20 9.78
C THR A 563 -13.91 24.31 10.81
N ASP A 564 -14.45 24.04 12.00
CA ASP A 564 -14.63 25.05 13.05
C ASP A 564 -13.30 25.51 13.65
N LEU A 565 -12.31 24.61 13.75
CA LEU A 565 -10.96 24.91 14.24
C LEU A 565 -10.15 25.70 13.20
N LEU A 566 -10.28 25.37 11.91
CA LEU A 566 -9.70 26.15 10.81
C LEU A 566 -10.31 27.56 10.76
N SER A 567 -11.63 27.66 10.90
CA SER A 567 -12.38 28.92 10.94
C SER A 567 -11.96 29.81 12.12
N ARG A 568 -11.89 29.26 13.35
CA ARG A 568 -11.42 30.01 14.53
C ARG A 568 -9.97 30.47 14.42
N ALA A 569 -9.10 29.67 13.82
CA ALA A 569 -7.71 30.03 13.56
C ALA A 569 -7.54 31.04 12.41
N GLY A 570 -8.61 31.37 11.66
CA GLY A 570 -8.53 32.23 10.46
C GLY A 570 -7.85 31.57 9.27
N VAL A 571 -7.74 30.24 9.25
CA VAL A 571 -6.95 29.47 8.27
C VAL A 571 -7.86 28.90 7.18
N SER A 572 -7.70 29.40 5.95
CA SER A 572 -8.33 28.82 4.76
C SER A 572 -7.46 27.71 4.16
N PRO A 573 -7.96 26.48 4.00
CA PRO A 573 -7.34 25.46 3.15
C PRO A 573 -7.32 25.90 1.69
N ARG A 574 -6.20 25.71 0.99
CA ARG A 574 -6.03 26.10 -0.42
C ARG A 574 -4.80 25.41 -1.04
N LEU A 575 -4.84 25.25 -2.36
CA LEU A 575 -3.69 24.78 -3.15
C LEU A 575 -2.79 25.97 -3.53
N GLY A 576 -1.47 25.77 -3.57
CA GLY A 576 -0.51 26.71 -4.16
C GLY A 576 -0.54 26.69 -5.70
N ALA A 577 0.17 27.63 -6.33
CA ALA A 577 0.30 27.67 -7.80
C ALA A 577 1.02 26.40 -8.33
N ALA A 578 2.10 25.99 -7.66
CA ALA A 578 2.81 24.76 -7.96
C ALA A 578 1.92 23.50 -7.77
N ASP A 579 1.08 23.45 -6.73
CA ASP A 579 0.14 22.34 -6.49
C ASP A 579 -0.92 22.23 -7.59
N GLN A 580 -1.41 23.39 -8.08
CA GLN A 580 -2.39 23.46 -9.17
C GLN A 580 -1.78 22.96 -10.49
N ARG A 581 -0.55 23.39 -10.82
CA ARG A 581 0.22 22.86 -11.97
C ARG A 581 0.51 21.37 -11.83
N TYR A 582 0.97 20.93 -10.66
CA TYR A 582 1.25 19.52 -10.38
C TYR A 582 0.02 18.65 -10.64
N ARG A 583 -1.15 19.03 -10.12
CA ARG A 583 -2.42 18.33 -10.37
C ARG A 583 -2.81 18.34 -11.85
N ALA A 584 -2.74 19.48 -12.53
CA ALA A 584 -3.00 19.55 -13.98
C ALA A 584 -2.06 18.66 -14.81
N GLY A 585 -0.79 18.56 -14.38
CA GLY A 585 0.23 17.68 -14.95
C GLY A 585 -0.05 16.19 -14.72
N LEU A 586 -0.49 15.80 -13.52
CA LEU A 586 -0.94 14.43 -13.24
C LEU A 586 -2.21 14.08 -14.05
N ASP A 587 -3.20 14.97 -14.10
CA ASP A 587 -4.43 14.79 -14.88
C ASP A 587 -4.17 14.74 -16.40
N ALA A 588 -3.04 15.27 -16.85
CA ALA A 588 -2.50 15.06 -18.19
C ALA A 588 -1.79 13.71 -18.34
N TYR A 589 -0.95 13.32 -17.38
CA TYR A 589 -0.21 12.05 -17.36
C TYR A 589 -1.14 10.82 -17.38
N PHE A 590 -2.05 10.70 -16.42
CA PHE A 590 -2.98 9.57 -16.33
C PHE A 590 -3.98 9.51 -17.50
N ALA A 591 -4.16 10.63 -18.21
CA ALA A 591 -4.96 10.70 -19.44
C ALA A 591 -4.13 10.61 -20.74
N GLY A 592 -2.84 10.25 -20.66
CA GLY A 592 -1.95 10.03 -21.81
C GLY A 592 -1.54 11.29 -22.59
N ARG A 593 -1.84 12.50 -22.09
CA ARG A 593 -1.45 13.79 -22.70
C ARG A 593 -0.05 14.19 -22.27
N TYR A 594 0.94 13.36 -22.60
CA TYR A 594 2.28 13.47 -22.05
C TYR A 594 2.97 14.82 -22.33
N ASP A 595 2.71 15.48 -23.47
CA ASP A 595 3.28 16.80 -23.78
C ASP A 595 2.86 17.88 -22.77
N THR A 596 1.58 17.87 -22.37
CA THR A 596 1.06 18.72 -21.30
C THR A 596 1.62 18.31 -19.95
N ALA A 597 1.70 17.00 -19.68
CA ALA A 597 2.23 16.48 -18.42
C ALA A 597 3.69 16.91 -18.18
N VAL A 598 4.58 16.73 -19.17
CA VAL A 598 6.00 17.16 -19.07
C VAL A 598 6.11 18.66 -18.81
N THR A 599 5.25 19.47 -19.45
CA THR A 599 5.25 20.92 -19.30
C THR A 599 4.82 21.36 -17.88
N GLU A 600 3.66 20.89 -17.42
CA GLU A 600 3.09 21.30 -16.12
C GLU A 600 3.84 20.68 -14.93
N LEU A 601 4.28 19.42 -15.04
CA LEU A 601 5.07 18.76 -13.99
C LEU A 601 6.51 19.31 -13.91
N GLY A 602 7.08 19.75 -15.04
CA GLY A 602 8.34 20.49 -15.06
C GLY A 602 8.23 21.80 -14.28
N ALA A 603 7.26 22.65 -14.66
CA ALA A 603 7.01 23.92 -13.98
C ALA A 603 6.68 23.73 -12.48
N ALA A 604 5.93 22.69 -12.11
CA ALA A 604 5.64 22.37 -10.72
C ALA A 604 6.88 21.92 -9.91
N ALA A 605 7.81 21.19 -10.53
CA ALA A 605 9.07 20.81 -9.89
C ALA A 605 10.02 22.00 -9.71
N ASP A 606 10.04 22.93 -10.67
CA ASP A 606 10.83 24.17 -10.59
C ASP A 606 10.27 25.14 -9.52
N GLU A 607 8.95 25.27 -9.42
CA GLU A 607 8.28 26.14 -8.44
C GLU A 607 8.17 25.55 -7.02
N SER A 608 8.15 24.22 -6.90
CA SER A 608 8.20 23.52 -5.61
C SER A 608 9.20 22.36 -5.64
N PRO A 609 10.50 22.64 -5.41
CA PRO A 609 11.54 21.60 -5.36
C PRO A 609 11.36 20.58 -4.22
N THR A 610 10.46 20.85 -3.25
CA THR A 610 10.04 19.87 -2.23
C THR A 610 9.05 18.85 -2.77
N ASN A 611 8.37 19.09 -3.90
CA ASN A 611 7.52 18.09 -4.54
C ASN A 611 8.35 17.12 -5.39
N LEU A 612 9.03 16.18 -4.72
CA LEU A 612 9.87 15.16 -5.37
C LEU A 612 9.11 14.30 -6.40
N LEU A 613 7.78 14.17 -6.26
CA LEU A 613 6.94 13.43 -7.21
C LEU A 613 6.71 14.18 -8.53
N ALA A 614 6.78 15.52 -8.55
CA ALA A 614 6.66 16.30 -9.79
C ALA A 614 7.77 15.93 -10.78
N ALA A 615 9.01 15.81 -10.32
CA ALA A 615 10.13 15.34 -11.15
C ALA A 615 9.95 13.88 -11.62
N ALA A 616 9.55 12.98 -10.72
CA ALA A 616 9.37 11.56 -11.06
C ALA A 616 8.29 11.32 -12.13
N TYR A 617 7.13 11.97 -12.00
CA TYR A 617 6.06 11.88 -12.99
C TYR A 617 6.37 12.63 -14.29
N ARG A 618 7.14 13.74 -14.24
CA ARG A 618 7.66 14.40 -15.45
C ARG A 618 8.51 13.42 -16.26
N ASP A 619 9.44 12.73 -15.60
CA ASP A 619 10.38 11.84 -16.30
C ASP A 619 9.66 10.60 -16.88
N SER A 620 8.71 10.03 -16.13
CA SER A 620 7.80 9.00 -16.64
C SER A 620 6.95 9.48 -17.82
N ALA A 621 6.52 10.75 -17.84
CA ALA A 621 5.81 11.33 -18.98
C ALA A 621 6.71 11.48 -20.23
N VAL A 622 7.98 11.85 -20.06
CA VAL A 622 8.96 11.87 -21.17
C VAL A 622 9.17 10.47 -21.75
N GLU A 623 9.18 9.43 -20.91
CA GLU A 623 9.25 8.03 -21.39
C GLU A 623 7.96 7.61 -22.11
N GLY A 624 6.80 8.06 -21.63
CA GLY A 624 5.52 7.93 -22.33
C GLY A 624 5.51 8.56 -23.74
N GLN A 625 6.05 9.77 -23.90
CA GLN A 625 6.22 10.42 -25.21
C GLN A 625 7.05 9.56 -26.16
N ARG A 626 8.21 9.05 -25.69
CA ARG A 626 9.12 8.21 -26.49
C ARG A 626 8.42 6.93 -26.96
N ALA A 627 7.71 6.25 -26.05
CA ALA A 627 6.96 5.04 -26.37
C ALA A 627 5.91 5.29 -27.48
N VAL A 628 5.06 6.32 -27.32
CA VAL A 628 4.03 6.68 -28.32
C VAL A 628 4.67 7.06 -29.67
N GLY A 629 5.75 7.85 -29.66
CA GLY A 629 6.47 8.26 -30.87
C GLY A 629 6.98 7.08 -31.71
N THR A 630 7.50 6.02 -31.06
CA THR A 630 7.98 4.83 -31.78
C THR A 630 6.87 4.02 -32.46
N VAL A 631 5.64 4.09 -31.97
CA VAL A 631 4.49 3.42 -32.61
C VAL A 631 4.11 4.15 -33.90
N THR A 632 4.09 5.49 -33.85
CA THR A 632 3.80 6.34 -35.02
C THR A 632 4.91 6.31 -36.07
N SER A 633 6.17 6.02 -35.69
CA SER A 633 7.31 6.00 -36.62
C SER A 633 7.48 4.70 -37.44
N ARG A 634 6.53 3.75 -37.39
CA ARG A 634 6.52 2.58 -38.31
C ARG A 634 6.26 3.08 -39.76
N SER A 635 7.35 3.26 -40.50
CA SER A 635 7.40 3.82 -41.86
C SER A 635 6.33 3.23 -42.81
N PRO A 636 5.69 4.05 -43.68
CA PRO A 636 4.53 3.67 -44.49
C PRO A 636 4.81 2.69 -45.66
N TRP A 637 6.03 2.19 -45.80
CA TRP A 637 6.42 1.28 -46.89
C TRP A 637 5.55 0.00 -47.03
N PRO A 638 4.96 -0.61 -45.97
CA PRO A 638 4.08 -1.77 -46.14
C PRO A 638 2.77 -1.39 -46.82
N VAL A 639 2.25 -0.18 -46.55
CA VAL A 639 1.04 0.35 -47.21
C VAL A 639 1.33 0.63 -48.68
N ALA A 640 2.50 1.19 -49.00
CA ALA A 640 2.94 1.40 -50.38
C ALA A 640 3.11 0.08 -51.14
N LEU A 641 3.68 -0.96 -50.52
CA LEU A 641 3.79 -2.29 -51.13
C LEU A 641 2.42 -2.95 -51.35
N LEU A 642 1.50 -2.86 -50.40
CA LEU A 642 0.14 -3.40 -50.55
C LEU A 642 -0.63 -2.68 -51.67
N ALA A 643 -0.49 -1.36 -51.79
CA ALA A 643 -1.05 -0.59 -52.90
C ALA A 643 -0.43 -0.99 -54.25
N GLY A 644 0.89 -1.16 -54.31
CA GLY A 644 1.59 -1.63 -55.52
C GLY A 644 1.16 -3.04 -55.94
N ALA A 645 1.04 -3.96 -54.98
CA ALA A 645 0.57 -5.32 -55.21
C ALA A 645 -0.88 -5.36 -55.72
N ALA A 646 -1.78 -4.56 -55.12
CA ALA A 646 -3.17 -4.43 -55.59
C ALA A 646 -3.25 -3.85 -57.02
N GLY A 647 -2.41 -2.86 -57.34
CA GLY A 647 -2.29 -2.32 -58.70
C GLY A 647 -1.82 -3.36 -59.72
N ALA A 648 -0.78 -4.13 -59.40
CA ALA A 648 -0.29 -5.22 -60.25
C ALA A 648 -1.35 -6.32 -60.47
N LEU A 649 -2.11 -6.67 -59.43
CA LEU A 649 -3.19 -7.66 -59.50
C LEU A 649 -4.36 -7.18 -60.38
N LEU A 650 -4.72 -5.89 -60.30
CA LEU A 650 -5.68 -5.26 -61.22
C LEU A 650 -5.20 -5.27 -62.67
N VAL A 651 -3.93 -4.97 -62.94
CA VAL A 651 -3.35 -5.04 -64.29
C VAL A 651 -3.40 -6.48 -64.83
N ALA A 652 -3.02 -7.47 -64.01
CA ALA A 652 -3.10 -8.87 -64.39
C ALA A 652 -4.55 -9.32 -64.68
N LEU A 653 -5.52 -8.87 -63.88
CA LEU A 653 -6.95 -9.14 -64.09
C LEU A 653 -7.44 -8.56 -65.43
N VAL A 654 -7.06 -7.32 -65.76
CA VAL A 654 -7.41 -6.69 -67.05
C VAL A 654 -6.78 -7.45 -68.22
N VAL A 655 -5.49 -7.81 -68.13
CA VAL A 655 -4.78 -8.58 -69.17
C VAL A 655 -5.42 -9.95 -69.40
N LEU A 656 -5.95 -10.61 -68.36
CA LEU A 656 -6.66 -11.89 -68.46
C LEU A 656 -8.09 -11.75 -69.01
N LEU A 657 -8.80 -10.65 -68.74
CA LEU A 657 -10.18 -10.43 -69.19
C LEU A 657 -10.29 -9.90 -70.63
N VAL A 658 -9.33 -9.11 -71.09
CA VAL A 658 -9.29 -8.57 -72.47
C VAL A 658 -9.41 -9.66 -73.57
N PRO A 659 -8.69 -10.81 -73.53
CA PRO A 659 -8.88 -11.88 -74.51
C PRO A 659 -10.18 -12.66 -74.32
N ALA A 660 -10.75 -12.73 -73.10
CA ALA A 660 -12.01 -13.43 -72.84
C ALA A 660 -13.22 -12.73 -73.49
N VAL A 661 -13.20 -11.39 -73.56
CA VAL A 661 -14.23 -10.59 -74.25
C VAL A 661 -14.04 -10.60 -75.79
N ARG A 662 -12.85 -10.97 -76.28
CA ARG A 662 -12.53 -11.04 -77.73
C ARG A 662 -12.63 -12.45 -78.31
N ARG A 663 -13.81 -13.08 -78.20
CA ARG A 663 -14.19 -14.17 -79.12
C ARG A 663 -15.15 -13.60 -80.20
N PRO A 664 -14.76 -13.61 -81.49
CA PRO A 664 -15.70 -13.35 -82.57
C PRO A 664 -16.75 -14.47 -82.67
N ARG A 665 -17.80 -14.22 -83.44
CA ARG A 665 -18.92 -15.14 -83.71
C ARG A 665 -18.48 -16.34 -84.55
#